data_AF-A0A2V6VPA9-F1
#
_entry.id   AF-A0A2V6VPA9-F1
#
_cell.length_a   1.000
_cell.length_b   1.000
_cell.length_c   1.000
_cell.angle_alpha   90.00
_cell.angle_beta   90.00
_cell.angle_gamma   90.00
#
_symmetry.space_group_name_H-M   'P 1'
#
loop_
_entity.id
_entity.type
_entity.pdbx_description
1 polymer ?
#
loop_
_entity_poly.entity_id
_entity_poly.type
_entity_poly.pdbx_seq_one_letter_code
_entity_poly.pdbx_strand_id
1 'polypeptide(L)'
;MTRLALITSLLFSLILVVPAEPATLNFSGVDEAATEAVTSGEIPGVVILIGRNDQTLYHRAFGWRELVPEPRPMAADTIFDIASLTKPFGTTLAMMSLIERGAINLDAPLGRYLKEFKGAAFEQVTIRRVMTHSAGFPAIPSAESLAGGFPRAARALAAKPLDYPPGTGFQYSDTGFILLGEVVRRVSGDMLDDYLARAVFRPLGLRDTTFHPDERQRRRSAATEFHNGIMLQGHVHDPRARHLGGVAGHAGMFSTAADLARLCRMLINEGELDGKRVLKASTVQLMWQRSPQPDGVRTLGWDVSSSFSGLMSPFFPVNSVGHTGFTGTAVWIDPPTRTYMIVLTNRVHPNGGGTNKIRELRSRVAAAAGAELFFAPAALVTGPSSSAPAADGGEALTTPKPPRTLGTVRTGLDTLVDQNFAPFQGHAVGLITNQTGIDSKGRRAIDLFANAPGVRLAAIFSPEHGISGDVDTDVPNSRDAATGRPIWSLYGPTRRPTGDMLYGVSVLVFDIQDIGVRYYTYLATLLYVLEEAGRRNIPVVVLDRPNPITGRVVEGPVMDPDLKSFTAPHPLPVRTGLTIGEYARMVVAERRLPVSLTVFPLVGWDRGRWYDETGLPWANPSPNIRSLTQALLYSGVGLLEATNLSVGRGTEAPFEVVGAPWIEPHALADALNKQRLAGVRFEAVQFTPTSDVFARTPCFGVRFTVTDREAIRPVTVAFALASTLRALHREQFRAEGIQNLLVHRTTMWAFLRGEPLDRLVAWTEVDRTSFMNRRASYLIYP
;
A
#
# COMPACT_ATOMS: atom_id res chain seq x y z
N MET A 1 27.70 -58.12 50.34
CA MET A 1 27.89 -58.68 49.00
C MET A 1 28.16 -57.54 48.03
N THR A 2 29.35 -57.57 47.43
CA THR A 2 29.96 -56.58 46.52
C THR A 2 29.24 -56.49 45.17
N ARG A 3 29.22 -55.30 44.52
CA ARG A 3 29.66 -55.10 43.12
C ARG A 3 29.52 -53.66 42.59
N LEU A 4 30.62 -53.22 41.96
CA LEU A 4 30.81 -52.29 40.84
C LEU A 4 30.21 -50.86 40.90
N ALA A 5 31.09 -49.86 40.98
CA ALA A 5 30.84 -48.51 40.50
C ALA A 5 31.64 -48.28 39.20
N LEU A 6 30.93 -47.93 38.12
CA LEU A 6 31.46 -47.59 36.80
C LEU A 6 31.75 -46.07 36.77
N ILE A 7 32.92 -45.71 36.26
CA ILE A 7 33.33 -44.32 35.98
C ILE A 7 32.70 -43.89 34.65
N THR A 8 31.98 -42.76 34.63
CA THR A 8 31.57 -42.06 33.40
C THR A 8 32.07 -40.62 33.42
N SER A 9 32.97 -40.32 32.47
CA SER A 9 33.49 -38.98 32.19
C SER A 9 32.40 -38.07 31.61
N LEU A 10 32.18 -36.89 32.21
CA LEU A 10 31.46 -35.79 31.58
C LEU A 10 32.44 -34.90 30.81
N LEU A 11 32.38 -34.96 29.48
CA LEU A 11 32.95 -33.96 28.58
C LEU A 11 31.89 -32.87 28.36
N PHE A 12 32.12 -31.68 28.93
CA PHE A 12 31.38 -30.47 28.58
C PHE A 12 31.92 -29.96 27.23
N SER A 13 31.19 -30.20 26.15
CA SER A 13 31.46 -29.52 24.87
C SER A 13 30.98 -28.08 24.96
N LEU A 14 31.92 -27.16 25.17
CA LEU A 14 31.69 -25.73 25.04
C LEU A 14 31.38 -25.42 23.56
N ILE A 15 30.11 -25.18 23.23
CA ILE A 15 29.74 -24.66 21.91
C ILE A 15 30.20 -23.20 21.89
N LEU A 16 31.36 -22.96 21.27
CA LEU A 16 31.79 -21.63 20.84
C LEU A 16 30.78 -21.14 19.79
N VAL A 17 29.84 -20.28 20.23
CA VAL A 17 29.07 -19.44 19.32
C VAL A 17 30.06 -18.45 18.72
N VAL A 18 30.57 -18.76 17.53
CA VAL A 18 31.30 -17.79 16.73
C VAL A 18 30.26 -16.73 16.33
N PRO A 19 30.40 -15.46 16.74
CA PRO A 19 29.52 -14.41 16.25
C PRO A 19 29.66 -14.37 14.73
N ALA A 20 28.55 -14.54 14.00
CA ALA A 20 28.55 -14.33 12.57
C ALA A 20 29.10 -12.92 12.30
N GLU A 21 30.08 -12.80 11.40
CA GLU A 21 30.53 -11.48 10.95
C GLU A 21 29.30 -10.68 10.50
N PRO A 22 29.18 -9.38 10.88
CA PRO A 22 28.07 -8.58 10.43
C PRO A 22 28.06 -8.57 8.90
N ALA A 23 27.00 -9.13 8.31
CA ALA A 23 26.85 -9.17 6.87
C ALA A 23 27.01 -7.75 6.31
N THR A 24 27.98 -7.56 5.42
CA THR A 24 28.21 -6.28 4.76
C THR A 24 26.97 -5.89 3.98
N LEU A 25 26.41 -4.71 4.24
CA LEU A 25 25.26 -4.18 3.50
C LEU A 25 25.60 -4.06 2.01
N ASN A 26 24.72 -4.55 1.14
CA ASN A 26 24.93 -4.55 -0.30
C ASN A 26 23.85 -3.77 -1.05
N PHE A 27 24.17 -2.55 -1.48
CA PHE A 27 23.24 -1.68 -2.21
C PHE A 27 23.28 -1.86 -3.74
N SER A 28 23.72 -3.02 -4.28
CA SER A 28 23.75 -3.22 -5.74
C SER A 28 22.37 -3.08 -6.39
N GLY A 29 21.30 -3.47 -5.70
CA GLY A 29 19.93 -3.26 -6.20
C GLY A 29 19.57 -1.78 -6.36
N VAL A 30 20.17 -0.89 -5.55
CA VAL A 30 20.03 0.57 -5.72
C VAL A 30 20.80 1.05 -6.94
N ASP A 31 22.00 0.52 -7.18
CA ASP A 31 22.81 0.83 -8.37
C ASP A 31 22.08 0.39 -9.66
N GLU A 32 21.52 -0.82 -9.66
CA GLU A 32 20.75 -1.38 -10.78
C GLU A 32 19.53 -0.51 -11.09
N ALA A 33 18.73 -0.19 -10.07
CA ALA A 33 17.54 0.66 -10.24
C ALA A 33 17.88 2.05 -10.79
N ALA A 34 18.94 2.69 -10.28
CA ALA A 34 19.36 4.00 -10.72
C ALA A 34 19.96 4.00 -12.14
N THR A 35 20.81 3.02 -12.44
CA THR A 35 21.45 2.86 -13.75
C THR A 35 20.38 2.63 -14.82
N GLU A 36 19.47 1.71 -14.56
CA GLU A 36 18.44 1.37 -15.52
C GLU A 36 17.51 2.54 -15.80
N ALA A 37 17.07 3.28 -14.76
CA ALA A 37 16.21 4.44 -14.94
C ALA A 37 16.88 5.54 -15.79
N VAL A 38 18.20 5.65 -15.74
CA VAL A 38 18.96 6.55 -16.62
C VAL A 38 19.05 5.98 -18.04
N THR A 39 19.43 4.71 -18.20
CA THR A 39 19.65 4.10 -19.53
C THR A 39 18.35 3.91 -20.31
N SER A 40 17.22 3.69 -19.64
CA SER A 40 15.89 3.56 -20.25
C SER A 40 15.25 4.92 -20.59
N GLY A 41 15.89 6.03 -20.21
CA GLY A 41 15.32 7.37 -20.36
C GLY A 41 14.09 7.61 -19.47
N GLU A 42 14.01 6.93 -18.31
CA GLU A 42 13.02 7.26 -17.29
C GLU A 42 13.30 8.62 -16.66
N ILE A 43 14.57 8.90 -16.39
CA ILE A 43 15.07 10.16 -15.85
C ILE A 43 16.41 10.52 -16.50
N PRO A 44 16.78 11.82 -16.53
CA PRO A 44 18.11 12.21 -17.00
C PRO A 44 19.23 11.78 -16.06
N GLY A 45 19.06 11.99 -14.75
CA GLY A 45 20.03 11.62 -13.74
C GLY A 45 19.50 11.68 -12.31
N VAL A 46 20.24 11.07 -11.40
CA VAL A 46 19.87 10.95 -9.98
C VAL A 46 21.10 10.94 -9.07
N VAL A 47 20.96 11.52 -7.88
CA VAL A 47 21.85 11.31 -6.73
C VAL A 47 21.06 10.61 -5.63
N ILE A 48 21.59 9.48 -5.14
CA ILE A 48 20.99 8.72 -4.03
C ILE A 48 21.96 8.73 -2.86
N LEU A 49 21.45 8.98 -1.65
CA LEU A 49 22.19 8.89 -0.40
C LEU A 49 21.39 8.11 0.64
N ILE A 50 22.02 7.13 1.27
CA ILE A 50 21.47 6.34 2.38
C ILE A 50 22.40 6.51 3.58
N GLY A 51 21.83 6.79 4.75
CA GLY A 51 22.58 6.93 5.99
C GLY A 51 21.91 6.23 7.16
N ARG A 52 22.72 5.92 8.17
CA ARG A 52 22.30 5.40 9.47
C ARG A 52 23.16 6.04 10.55
N ASN A 53 22.53 6.58 11.58
CA ASN A 53 23.21 7.41 12.58
C ASN A 53 23.99 8.53 11.87
N ASP A 54 25.26 8.73 12.23
CA ASP A 54 26.15 9.72 11.62
C ASP A 54 26.87 9.18 10.37
N GLN A 55 26.66 7.93 10.00
CA GLN A 55 27.35 7.28 8.88
C GLN A 55 26.56 7.44 7.58
N THR A 56 27.28 7.81 6.51
CA THR A 56 26.79 7.65 5.13
C THR A 56 27.11 6.23 4.70
N LEU A 57 26.07 5.41 4.48
CA LEU A 57 26.22 4.03 4.04
C LEU A 57 26.33 3.91 2.52
N TYR A 58 25.71 4.85 1.79
CA TYR A 58 25.72 4.89 0.33
C TYR A 58 25.58 6.35 -0.13
N HIS A 59 26.35 6.78 -1.13
CA HIS A 59 26.20 8.10 -1.78
C HIS A 59 26.77 8.04 -3.20
N ARG A 60 25.89 8.00 -4.21
CA ARG A 60 26.31 7.88 -5.62
C ARG A 60 25.45 8.74 -6.54
N ALA A 61 26.03 9.08 -7.69
CA ALA A 61 25.44 9.87 -8.76
C ALA A 61 25.39 9.07 -10.05
N PHE A 62 24.30 9.22 -10.82
CA PHE A 62 24.04 8.51 -12.07
C PHE A 62 23.49 9.47 -13.12
N GLY A 63 23.86 9.23 -14.38
CA GLY A 63 23.32 9.96 -15.52
C GLY A 63 23.77 11.41 -15.62
N TRP A 64 22.84 12.29 -15.96
CA TRP A 64 23.11 13.64 -16.45
C TRP A 64 22.35 14.68 -15.64
N ARG A 65 23.06 15.70 -15.15
CA ARG A 65 22.41 16.86 -14.50
C ARG A 65 21.78 17.82 -15.51
N GLU A 66 22.15 17.70 -16.78
CA GLU A 66 21.65 18.48 -17.90
C GLU A 66 21.90 17.67 -19.18
N LEU A 67 20.87 17.43 -20.01
CA LEU A 67 21.00 16.73 -21.31
C LEU A 67 21.17 17.69 -22.49
N VAL A 68 20.63 18.90 -22.37
CA VAL A 68 20.58 19.92 -23.43
C VAL A 68 20.91 21.28 -22.83
N PRO A 69 21.61 22.18 -23.54
CA PRO A 69 22.02 22.05 -24.95
C PRO A 69 23.15 21.01 -25.17
N GLU A 70 23.96 20.74 -24.15
CA GLU A 70 25.00 19.72 -24.17
C GLU A 70 24.91 18.84 -22.92
N PRO A 71 25.11 17.52 -23.03
CA PRO A 71 25.10 16.63 -21.88
C PRO A 71 26.19 16.98 -20.85
N ARG A 72 25.78 17.16 -19.59
CA ARG A 72 26.69 17.37 -18.45
C ARG A 72 26.48 16.29 -17.40
N PRO A 73 27.55 15.61 -16.95
CA PRO A 73 27.43 14.47 -16.05
C PRO A 73 26.85 14.89 -14.69
N MET A 74 26.08 13.99 -14.09
CA MET A 74 25.63 14.10 -12.71
C MET A 74 26.82 13.89 -11.76
N ALA A 75 26.90 14.72 -10.72
CA ALA A 75 27.92 14.61 -9.68
C ALA A 75 27.26 14.48 -8.29
N ALA A 76 27.95 13.87 -7.33
CA ALA A 76 27.43 13.64 -5.99
C ALA A 76 27.11 14.93 -5.21
N ASP A 77 27.75 16.05 -5.58
CA ASP A 77 27.55 17.40 -5.04
C ASP A 77 26.62 18.27 -5.91
N THR A 78 25.92 17.67 -6.88
CA THR A 78 24.93 18.39 -7.70
C THR A 78 23.85 19.00 -6.81
N ILE A 79 23.53 20.26 -7.08
CA ILE A 79 22.47 20.99 -6.37
C ILE A 79 21.15 20.79 -7.12
N PHE A 80 20.10 20.40 -6.41
CA PHE A 80 18.78 20.17 -7.01
C PHE A 80 17.79 21.20 -6.52
N ASP A 81 16.87 21.64 -7.37
CA ASP A 81 15.58 22.16 -6.90
C ASP A 81 14.85 21.02 -6.19
N ILE A 82 14.71 21.12 -4.87
CA ILE A 82 14.13 20.04 -4.06
C ILE A 82 12.60 20.10 -4.00
N ALA A 83 11.98 21.06 -4.70
CA ALA A 83 10.55 21.25 -4.82
C ALA A 83 9.85 21.16 -3.46
N SER A 84 8.84 20.30 -3.33
CA SER A 84 8.04 20.15 -2.10
C SER A 84 8.79 19.61 -0.88
N LEU A 85 10.05 19.15 -1.01
CA LEU A 85 10.88 18.93 0.18
C LEU A 85 11.16 20.23 0.96
N THR A 86 10.93 21.40 0.34
CA THR A 86 10.88 22.72 1.01
C THR A 86 9.87 22.75 2.16
N LYS A 87 8.77 22.00 2.07
CA LYS A 87 7.76 21.94 3.14
C LYS A 87 8.35 21.39 4.44
N PRO A 88 8.81 20.13 4.50
CA PRO A 88 9.39 19.58 5.73
C PRO A 88 10.73 20.22 6.13
N PHE A 89 11.62 20.52 5.17
CA PHE A 89 12.98 20.98 5.49
C PHE A 89 13.14 22.50 5.59
N GLY A 90 12.19 23.27 5.08
CA GLY A 90 12.17 24.72 5.21
C GLY A 90 11.08 25.16 6.17
N THR A 91 9.86 25.23 5.66
CA THR A 91 8.72 25.84 6.35
C THR A 91 8.41 25.16 7.68
N THR A 92 8.38 23.83 7.73
CA THR A 92 8.14 23.09 8.96
C THR A 92 9.22 23.36 10.00
N LEU A 93 10.51 23.33 9.64
CA LEU A 93 11.59 23.65 10.59
C LEU A 93 11.47 25.09 11.12
N ALA A 94 11.15 26.05 10.25
CA ALA A 94 10.93 27.43 10.67
C ALA A 94 9.76 27.56 11.64
N MET A 95 8.62 26.94 11.31
CA MET A 95 7.42 26.92 12.14
C MET A 95 7.70 26.27 13.51
N MET A 96 8.34 25.10 13.54
CA MET A 96 8.65 24.40 14.78
C MET A 96 9.64 25.18 15.66
N SER A 97 10.61 25.87 15.05
CA SER A 97 11.53 26.76 15.76
C SER A 97 10.80 27.96 16.40
N LEU A 98 9.81 28.53 15.72
CA LEU A 98 8.98 29.61 16.28
C LEU A 98 7.99 29.10 17.33
N ILE A 99 7.49 27.87 17.19
CA ILE A 99 6.61 27.22 18.17
C ILE A 99 7.35 27.00 19.49
N GLU A 100 8.57 26.45 19.46
CA GLU A 100 9.32 26.18 20.70
C GLU A 100 9.79 27.44 21.43
N ARG A 101 9.85 28.57 20.71
CA ARG A 101 10.11 29.92 21.26
C ARG A 101 8.85 30.59 21.83
N GLY A 102 7.69 29.94 21.71
CA GLY A 102 6.40 30.48 22.14
C GLY A 102 5.83 31.58 21.22
N ALA A 103 6.46 31.85 20.08
CA ALA A 103 6.02 32.88 19.13
C ALA A 103 4.80 32.42 18.31
N ILE A 104 4.67 31.10 18.11
CA ILE A 104 3.53 30.47 17.45
C ILE A 104 2.95 29.39 18.37
N ASN A 105 1.66 29.48 18.66
CA ASN A 105 0.89 28.37 19.21
C ASN A 105 0.37 27.48 18.06
N LEU A 106 0.71 26.20 18.11
CA LEU A 106 0.39 25.16 17.12
C LEU A 106 -1.13 24.94 16.95
N ASP A 107 -1.90 25.11 18.03
CA ASP A 107 -3.35 24.88 18.03
C ASP A 107 -4.13 26.19 17.88
N ALA A 108 -3.45 27.33 17.73
CA ALA A 108 -4.12 28.60 17.46
C ALA A 108 -4.62 28.67 16.00
N PRO A 109 -5.75 29.37 15.76
CA PRO A 109 -6.23 29.66 14.41
C PRO A 109 -5.20 30.47 13.60
N LEU A 110 -5.09 30.20 12.30
CA LEU A 110 -4.23 30.91 11.35
C LEU A 110 -4.49 32.42 11.38
N GLY A 111 -5.76 32.81 11.57
CA GLY A 111 -6.22 34.19 11.71
C GLY A 111 -5.54 35.00 12.81
N ARG A 112 -4.94 34.33 13.81
CA ARG A 112 -4.13 34.97 14.85
C ARG A 112 -2.88 35.65 14.29
N TYR A 113 -2.29 35.07 13.24
CA TYR A 113 -1.05 35.55 12.62
C TYR A 113 -1.31 36.23 11.28
N LEU A 114 -2.29 35.75 10.52
CA LEU A 114 -2.74 36.32 9.25
C LEU A 114 -4.14 36.91 9.41
N LYS A 115 -4.23 38.21 9.75
CA LYS A 115 -5.50 38.89 10.09
C LYS A 115 -6.55 38.86 8.97
N GLU A 116 -6.16 38.53 7.75
CA GLU A 116 -7.04 38.31 6.60
C GLU A 116 -7.94 37.06 6.75
N PHE A 117 -7.50 36.05 7.50
CA PHE A 117 -8.21 34.78 7.70
C PHE A 117 -9.01 34.80 9.01
N LYS A 118 -10.00 35.70 9.10
CA LYS A 118 -10.88 35.88 10.27
C LYS A 118 -12.33 35.47 9.98
N GLY A 119 -13.08 35.19 11.04
CA GLY A 119 -14.50 34.82 10.98
C GLY A 119 -14.70 33.31 11.14
N ALA A 120 -15.96 32.92 11.32
CA ALA A 120 -16.36 31.55 11.71
C ALA A 120 -15.77 30.46 10.79
N ALA A 121 -15.63 30.73 9.49
CA ALA A 121 -15.07 29.79 8.53
C ALA A 121 -13.59 29.44 8.80
N PHE A 122 -12.81 30.34 9.43
CA PHE A 122 -11.38 30.17 9.66
C PHE A 122 -11.02 29.89 11.12
N GLU A 123 -11.97 29.93 12.05
CA GLU A 123 -11.73 29.66 13.48
C GLU A 123 -11.11 28.28 13.72
N GLN A 124 -11.51 27.31 12.90
CA GLN A 124 -11.03 25.93 12.99
C GLN A 124 -9.80 25.68 12.10
N VAL A 125 -9.30 26.67 11.35
CA VAL A 125 -8.08 26.54 10.56
C VAL A 125 -6.87 26.78 11.46
N THR A 126 -6.48 25.77 12.24
CA THR A 126 -5.32 25.87 13.14
C THR A 126 -4.00 25.65 12.41
N ILE A 127 -2.89 26.17 12.96
CA ILE A 127 -1.54 25.92 12.41
C ILE A 127 -1.28 24.41 12.24
N ARG A 128 -1.67 23.59 13.24
CA ARG A 128 -1.60 22.13 13.17
C ARG A 128 -2.28 21.58 11.91
N ARG A 129 -3.53 21.97 11.67
CA ARG A 129 -4.31 21.48 10.52
C ARG A 129 -3.71 21.93 9.18
N VAL A 130 -3.11 23.12 9.12
CA VAL A 130 -2.40 23.56 7.92
C VAL A 130 -1.16 22.69 7.68
N MET A 131 -0.37 22.41 8.73
CA MET A 131 0.83 21.56 8.65
C MET A 131 0.52 20.09 8.34
N THR A 132 -0.68 19.61 8.68
CA THR A 132 -1.15 18.24 8.40
C THR A 132 -2.05 18.12 7.17
N HIS A 133 -2.22 19.19 6.39
CA HIS A 133 -3.06 19.22 5.18
C HIS A 133 -4.55 18.87 5.41
N SER A 134 -5.09 19.27 6.56
CA SER A 134 -6.49 19.05 6.95
C SER A 134 -7.21 20.36 7.27
N ALA A 135 -6.69 21.48 6.77
CA ALA A 135 -7.25 22.81 6.96
C ALA A 135 -8.39 23.17 5.99
N GLY A 136 -8.61 22.40 4.93
CA GLY A 136 -9.62 22.71 3.90
C GLY A 136 -9.16 23.68 2.81
N PHE A 137 -7.90 24.13 2.81
CA PHE A 137 -7.41 25.02 1.76
C PHE A 137 -7.27 24.30 0.42
N PRO A 138 -7.61 24.97 -0.71
CA PRO A 138 -7.41 24.41 -2.04
C PRO A 138 -5.99 23.88 -2.25
N ALA A 139 -5.87 22.78 -3.01
CA ALA A 139 -4.60 22.12 -3.27
C ALA A 139 -3.54 23.08 -3.84
N ILE A 140 -3.91 23.86 -4.86
CA ILE A 140 -3.02 24.75 -5.58
C ILE A 140 -3.69 26.11 -5.76
N PRO A 141 -3.06 27.23 -5.37
CA PRO A 141 -3.62 28.55 -5.60
C PRO A 141 -3.50 28.96 -7.09
N SER A 142 -4.42 29.81 -7.57
CA SER A 142 -4.34 30.39 -8.91
C SER A 142 -3.20 31.42 -8.99
N ALA A 143 -2.59 31.56 -10.17
CA ALA A 143 -1.53 32.55 -10.41
C ALA A 143 -2.02 33.98 -10.09
N GLU A 144 -3.26 34.30 -10.43
CA GLU A 144 -3.90 35.58 -10.10
C GLU A 144 -3.92 35.86 -8.59
N SER A 145 -4.21 34.86 -7.76
CA SER A 145 -4.19 35.03 -6.30
C SER A 145 -2.80 35.35 -5.76
N LEU A 146 -1.73 35.03 -6.50
CA LEU A 146 -0.35 35.27 -6.09
C LEU A 146 0.31 36.46 -6.83
N ALA A 147 -0.29 36.97 -7.91
CA ALA A 147 0.35 37.90 -8.85
C ALA A 147 0.90 39.19 -8.21
N GLY A 148 0.34 39.63 -7.09
CA GLY A 148 0.80 40.83 -6.38
C GLY A 148 1.70 40.57 -5.16
N GLY A 149 2.12 39.32 -4.92
CA GLY A 149 2.89 38.94 -3.74
C GLY A 149 2.18 39.20 -2.41
N PHE A 150 2.87 38.99 -1.30
CA PHE A 150 2.36 39.35 0.02
C PHE A 150 2.55 40.85 0.30
N PRO A 151 1.60 41.53 0.98
CA PRO A 151 0.42 40.96 1.66
C PRO A 151 -0.84 40.80 0.78
N ARG A 152 -0.83 41.20 -0.50
CA ARG A 152 -2.01 41.14 -1.37
C ARG A 152 -2.52 39.70 -1.58
N ALA A 153 -1.60 38.75 -1.69
CA ALA A 153 -1.91 37.34 -1.83
C ALA A 153 -2.71 36.78 -0.65
N ALA A 154 -2.40 37.20 0.59
CA ALA A 154 -3.17 36.78 1.78
C ALA A 154 -4.66 37.15 1.66
N ARG A 155 -4.96 38.38 1.21
CA ARG A 155 -6.34 38.85 0.99
C ARG A 155 -7.03 38.08 -0.12
N ALA A 156 -6.33 37.85 -1.24
CA ALA A 156 -6.90 37.12 -2.37
C ALA A 156 -7.19 35.65 -2.03
N LEU A 157 -6.35 35.02 -1.21
CA LEU A 157 -6.55 33.64 -0.75
C LEU A 157 -7.64 33.54 0.32
N ALA A 158 -7.72 34.50 1.25
CA ALA A 158 -8.77 34.54 2.27
C ALA A 158 -10.18 34.78 1.70
N ALA A 159 -10.28 35.38 0.51
CA ALA A 159 -11.55 35.59 -0.19
C ALA A 159 -12.11 34.32 -0.86
N LYS A 160 -11.33 33.23 -0.91
CA LYS A 160 -11.76 31.95 -1.48
C LYS A 160 -12.36 31.05 -0.39
N PRO A 161 -13.41 30.27 -0.70
CA PRO A 161 -13.94 29.28 0.23
C PRO A 161 -12.93 28.16 0.48
N LEU A 162 -13.08 27.48 1.61
CA LEU A 162 -12.42 26.20 1.87
C LEU A 162 -13.12 25.11 1.05
N ASP A 163 -12.36 24.15 0.52
CA ASP A 163 -12.89 23.01 -0.25
C ASP A 163 -13.73 22.07 0.64
N TYR A 164 -13.43 22.02 1.94
CA TYR A 164 -14.15 21.26 2.95
C TYR A 164 -13.93 21.85 4.36
N PRO A 165 -14.81 21.57 5.34
CA PRO A 165 -14.63 22.04 6.72
C PRO A 165 -13.30 21.56 7.35
N PRO A 166 -12.59 22.41 8.12
CA PRO A 166 -11.31 22.02 8.72
C PRO A 166 -11.44 20.78 9.62
N GLY A 167 -10.59 19.78 9.37
CA GLY A 167 -10.53 18.52 10.11
C GLY A 167 -11.49 17.43 9.63
N THR A 168 -12.38 17.68 8.65
CA THR A 168 -13.29 16.65 8.12
C THR A 168 -12.77 15.96 6.85
N GLY A 169 -11.68 16.48 6.27
CA GLY A 169 -11.10 15.99 5.02
C GLY A 169 -9.58 16.08 5.02
N PHE A 170 -8.98 15.58 3.95
CA PHE A 170 -7.55 15.71 3.66
C PHE A 170 -7.35 16.14 2.21
N GLN A 171 -6.47 17.11 2.00
CA GLN A 171 -6.04 17.53 0.67
C GLN A 171 -4.65 18.10 0.76
N TYR A 172 -3.69 17.45 0.10
CA TYR A 172 -2.34 17.96 -0.02
C TYR A 172 -2.36 19.36 -0.65
N SER A 173 -1.94 20.37 0.13
CA SER A 173 -2.17 21.79 -0.16
C SER A 173 -0.89 22.61 -0.12
N ASP A 174 -0.52 23.13 -1.30
CA ASP A 174 0.50 24.15 -1.46
C ASP A 174 0.03 25.48 -0.89
N THR A 175 -1.26 25.81 -1.05
CA THR A 175 -1.87 27.04 -0.51
C THR A 175 -1.59 27.17 0.99
N GLY A 176 -1.82 26.10 1.75
CA GLY A 176 -1.56 26.08 3.18
C GLY A 176 -0.09 26.38 3.52
N PHE A 177 0.85 25.73 2.83
CA PHE A 177 2.28 25.93 3.10
C PHE A 177 2.81 27.29 2.64
N ILE A 178 2.27 27.87 1.57
CA ILE A 178 2.56 29.26 1.17
C ILE A 178 2.15 30.23 2.29
N LEU A 179 0.96 30.02 2.87
CA LEU A 179 0.49 30.83 4.00
C LEU A 179 1.36 30.64 5.25
N LEU A 180 1.85 29.43 5.53
CA LEU A 180 2.81 29.21 6.62
C LEU A 180 4.13 29.95 6.41
N GLY A 181 4.62 30.04 5.17
CA GLY A 181 5.78 30.89 4.85
C GLY A 181 5.54 32.37 5.20
N GLU A 182 4.34 32.88 4.90
CA GLU A 182 3.95 34.25 5.30
C GLU A 182 3.80 34.40 6.82
N VAL A 183 3.32 33.37 7.53
CA VAL A 183 3.29 33.36 9.00
C VAL A 183 4.70 33.53 9.57
N VAL A 184 5.68 32.77 9.06
CA VAL A 184 7.09 32.91 9.47
C VAL A 184 7.55 34.36 9.27
N ARG A 185 7.24 34.96 8.13
CA ARG A 185 7.63 36.35 7.85
C ARG A 185 7.01 37.35 8.82
N ARG A 186 5.71 37.27 9.07
CA ARG A 186 5.01 38.22 9.96
C ARG A 186 5.38 38.05 11.43
N VAL A 187 5.68 36.83 11.86
CA VAL A 187 5.99 36.54 13.27
C VAL A 187 7.46 36.80 13.58
N SER A 188 8.37 36.45 12.66
CA SER A 188 9.81 36.60 12.90
C SER A 188 10.35 37.96 12.46
N GLY A 189 9.70 38.62 11.50
CA GLY A 189 10.19 39.85 10.85
C GLY A 189 11.11 39.59 9.65
N ASP A 190 11.62 38.37 9.49
CA ASP A 190 12.55 37.98 8.42
C ASP A 190 11.81 37.26 7.28
N MET A 191 12.31 37.36 6.05
CA MET A 191 11.87 36.45 4.98
C MET A 191 12.21 34.99 5.34
N LEU A 192 11.48 34.02 4.76
CA LEU A 192 11.63 32.61 5.13
C LEU A 192 13.06 32.08 4.94
N ASP A 193 13.70 32.47 3.84
CA ASP A 193 15.08 32.16 3.51
C ASP A 193 16.07 32.77 4.50
N ASP A 194 15.92 34.05 4.85
CA ASP A 194 16.76 34.73 5.85
C ASP A 194 16.63 34.10 7.24
N TYR A 195 15.38 33.80 7.66
CA TYR A 195 15.10 33.13 8.92
C TYR A 195 15.77 31.76 8.97
N LEU A 196 15.61 30.95 7.92
CA LEU A 196 16.22 29.62 7.84
C LEU A 196 17.74 29.68 7.78
N ALA A 197 18.31 30.62 7.02
CA ALA A 197 19.75 30.82 6.93
C ALA A 197 20.37 31.11 8.31
N ARG A 198 19.68 31.88 9.15
CA ARG A 198 20.11 32.22 10.51
C ARG A 198 19.82 31.11 11.53
N ALA A 199 18.61 30.56 11.53
CA ALA A 199 18.14 29.65 12.57
C ALA A 199 18.55 28.19 12.33
N VAL A 200 18.78 27.79 11.08
CA VAL A 200 18.98 26.38 10.71
C VAL A 200 20.23 26.19 9.86
N PHE A 201 20.36 26.85 8.71
CA PHE A 201 21.39 26.50 7.73
C PHE A 201 22.81 26.82 8.21
N ARG A 202 23.08 28.05 8.67
CA ARG A 202 24.42 28.41 9.22
C ARG A 202 24.79 27.61 10.47
N PRO A 203 23.91 27.45 11.48
CA PRO A 203 24.21 26.60 12.64
C PRO A 203 24.55 25.15 12.30
N LEU A 204 23.88 24.59 11.29
CA LEU A 204 24.14 23.24 10.79
C LEU A 204 25.22 23.20 9.70
N GLY A 205 25.87 24.32 9.38
CA GLY A 205 26.93 24.36 8.36
C GLY A 205 26.49 23.89 6.97
N LEU A 206 25.22 24.11 6.58
CA LEU A 206 24.74 23.79 5.24
C LEU A 206 25.28 24.83 4.26
N ARG A 207 26.07 24.40 3.28
CA ARG A 207 26.81 25.31 2.37
C ARG A 207 26.13 25.47 1.02
N ASP A 208 25.34 24.50 0.63
CA ASP A 208 24.69 24.39 -0.66
C ASP A 208 23.16 24.26 -0.54
N THR A 209 22.59 24.53 0.64
CA THR A 209 21.16 24.73 0.84
C THR A 209 20.79 26.22 0.82
N THR A 210 19.96 26.63 -0.14
CA THR A 210 19.57 28.04 -0.34
C THR A 210 18.28 28.16 -1.16
N PHE A 211 17.60 29.30 -1.11
CA PHE A 211 16.54 29.66 -2.08
C PHE A 211 17.10 30.41 -3.30
N HIS A 212 18.31 30.96 -3.16
CA HIS A 212 18.96 31.81 -4.15
C HIS A 212 20.35 31.26 -4.47
N PRO A 213 20.47 30.24 -5.33
CA PRO A 213 21.77 29.74 -5.76
C PRO A 213 22.61 30.87 -6.37
N ASP A 214 23.82 31.07 -5.87
CA ASP A 214 24.80 32.00 -6.47
C ASP A 214 25.30 31.48 -7.83
N GLU A 215 26.16 32.23 -8.53
CA GLU A 215 26.64 31.82 -9.85
C GLU A 215 27.39 30.47 -9.83
N ARG A 216 28.20 30.22 -8.79
CA ARG A 216 28.96 28.97 -8.64
C ARG A 216 28.01 27.81 -8.35
N GLN A 217 26.99 28.03 -7.54
CA GLN A 217 25.96 27.05 -7.21
C GLN A 217 25.09 26.75 -8.44
N ARG A 218 24.64 27.77 -9.20
CA ARG A 218 23.87 27.59 -10.44
C ARG A 218 24.60 26.72 -11.46
N ARG A 219 25.91 26.91 -11.63
CA ARG A 219 26.74 26.07 -12.54
C ARG A 219 26.82 24.60 -12.11
N ARG A 220 26.57 24.30 -10.84
CA ARG A 220 26.48 22.93 -10.30
C ARG A 220 25.05 22.44 -10.12
N SER A 221 24.05 23.27 -10.42
CA SER A 221 22.65 22.87 -10.30
C SER A 221 22.23 21.97 -11.45
N ALA A 222 21.40 20.97 -11.14
CA ALA A 222 20.70 20.22 -12.17
C ALA A 222 19.69 21.13 -12.88
N ALA A 223 19.67 21.04 -14.21
CA ALA A 223 18.68 21.71 -15.04
C ALA A 223 17.31 21.04 -14.86
N THR A 224 16.22 21.81 -14.95
CA THR A 224 14.86 21.32 -14.70
C THR A 224 13.98 21.30 -15.92
N GLU A 225 13.53 22.43 -16.47
CA GLU A 225 12.78 22.42 -17.73
C GLU A 225 12.99 23.71 -18.51
N PHE A 226 12.64 23.70 -19.80
CA PHE A 226 12.49 24.94 -20.54
C PHE A 226 11.24 25.70 -20.09
N HIS A 227 11.44 26.97 -19.76
CA HIS A 227 10.37 27.93 -19.49
C HIS A 227 10.54 29.13 -20.41
N ASN A 228 9.56 29.36 -21.30
CA ASN A 228 9.61 30.42 -22.31
C ASN A 228 10.92 30.42 -23.14
N GLY A 229 11.38 29.22 -23.52
CA GLY A 229 12.60 29.03 -24.31
C GLY A 229 13.92 29.11 -23.50
N ILE A 230 13.87 29.37 -22.20
CA ILE A 230 15.04 29.44 -21.33
C ILE A 230 15.10 28.19 -20.44
N MET A 231 16.24 27.50 -20.43
CA MET A 231 16.46 26.37 -19.54
C MET A 231 16.56 26.84 -18.08
N LEU A 232 15.73 26.30 -17.21
CA LEU A 232 15.77 26.59 -15.78
C LEU A 232 16.89 25.78 -15.11
N GLN A 233 18.00 26.44 -14.82
CA GLN A 233 19.14 25.89 -14.07
C GLN A 233 19.46 26.77 -12.87
N GLY A 234 19.29 26.23 -11.66
CA GLY A 234 19.44 27.00 -10.41
C GLY A 234 18.41 28.13 -10.26
N HIS A 235 17.30 28.02 -10.97
CA HIS A 235 16.09 28.84 -10.84
C HIS A 235 14.93 27.93 -10.47
N VAL A 236 14.10 28.33 -9.50
CA VAL A 236 13.01 27.46 -9.02
C VAL A 236 12.09 27.06 -10.16
N HIS A 237 11.85 25.76 -10.29
CA HIS A 237 10.96 25.12 -11.25
C HIS A 237 9.50 25.45 -10.96
N ASP A 238 9.09 25.50 -9.70
CA ASP A 238 7.70 25.78 -9.33
C ASP A 238 7.28 27.20 -9.76
N PRO A 239 6.30 27.33 -10.67
CA PRO A 239 5.88 28.64 -11.14
C PRO A 239 5.24 29.50 -10.03
N ARG A 240 4.57 28.93 -9.02
CA ARG A 240 3.96 29.73 -7.95
C ARG A 240 5.04 30.34 -7.06
N ALA A 241 6.12 29.59 -6.77
CA ALA A 241 7.29 30.12 -6.09
C ALA A 241 7.93 31.26 -6.89
N ARG A 242 8.06 31.13 -8.22
CA ARG A 242 8.55 32.23 -9.09
C ARG A 242 7.71 33.50 -8.98
N HIS A 243 6.37 33.38 -8.95
CA HIS A 243 5.47 34.54 -8.76
C HIS A 243 5.68 35.23 -7.40
N LEU A 244 6.20 34.51 -6.40
CA LEU A 244 6.51 35.03 -5.07
C LEU A 244 7.98 35.44 -4.90
N GLY A 245 8.73 35.58 -6.00
CA GLY A 245 10.15 35.99 -5.96
C GLY A 245 11.12 34.85 -5.67
N GLY A 246 10.67 33.60 -5.73
CA GLY A 246 11.49 32.40 -5.54
C GLY A 246 11.49 31.83 -4.12
N VAL A 247 11.06 32.61 -3.13
CA VAL A 247 10.97 32.19 -1.73
C VAL A 247 9.51 31.92 -1.37
N ALA A 248 9.13 30.65 -1.28
CA ALA A 248 7.77 30.25 -0.91
C ALA A 248 7.78 29.07 0.07
N GLY A 249 6.74 28.96 0.89
CA GLY A 249 6.71 27.94 1.92
C GLY A 249 6.47 26.52 1.39
N HIS A 250 6.00 26.37 0.15
CA HIS A 250 5.71 25.07 -0.46
C HIS A 250 6.83 24.54 -1.37
N ALA A 251 7.69 25.42 -1.91
CA ALA A 251 8.75 25.14 -2.87
C ALA A 251 9.74 26.33 -2.95
N GLY A 252 10.93 26.16 -3.54
CA GLY A 252 11.92 27.23 -3.70
C GLY A 252 13.32 26.88 -3.21
N MET A 253 13.43 25.89 -2.32
CA MET A 253 14.75 25.48 -1.83
C MET A 253 15.52 24.69 -2.89
N PHE A 254 16.82 24.92 -2.88
CA PHE A 254 17.85 24.14 -3.54
C PHE A 254 18.70 23.46 -2.49
N SER A 255 19.15 22.23 -2.75
CA SER A 255 20.07 21.52 -1.84
C SER A 255 20.83 20.42 -2.55
N THR A 256 21.94 19.99 -1.94
CA THR A 256 22.61 18.72 -2.26
C THR A 256 22.06 17.59 -1.38
N ALA A 257 22.36 16.34 -1.76
CA ALA A 257 22.06 15.18 -0.91
C ALA A 257 22.83 15.22 0.41
N ALA A 258 24.07 15.74 0.41
CA ALA A 258 24.90 15.85 1.60
C ALA A 258 24.32 16.84 2.63
N ASP A 259 23.84 18.01 2.20
CA ASP A 259 23.23 18.97 3.13
C ASP A 259 21.86 18.49 3.64
N LEU A 260 21.06 17.84 2.80
CA LEU A 260 19.83 17.19 3.27
C LEU A 260 20.14 16.06 4.28
N ALA A 261 21.23 15.31 4.10
CA ALA A 261 21.66 14.31 5.06
C ALA A 261 22.00 14.91 6.42
N ARG A 262 22.58 16.12 6.47
CA ARG A 262 22.81 16.86 7.73
C ARG A 262 21.49 17.23 8.41
N LEU A 263 20.49 17.67 7.66
CA LEU A 263 19.15 17.92 8.20
C LEU A 263 18.49 16.63 8.72
N CYS A 264 18.61 15.51 7.99
CA CYS A 264 18.15 14.21 8.47
C CYS A 264 18.85 13.79 9.77
N ARG A 265 20.17 13.93 9.85
CA ARG A 265 20.96 13.63 11.07
C ARG A 265 20.54 14.48 12.26
N MET A 266 20.35 15.77 12.04
CA MET A 266 19.83 16.68 13.07
C MET A 266 18.47 16.20 13.59
N LEU A 267 17.58 15.74 12.71
CA LEU A 267 16.25 15.24 13.07
C LEU A 267 16.28 13.90 13.81
N ILE A 268 17.06 12.91 13.35
CA ILE A 268 17.19 11.61 14.03
C ILE A 268 17.99 11.72 15.34
N ASN A 269 18.79 12.78 15.50
CA ASN A 269 19.51 13.11 16.72
C ASN A 269 18.79 14.20 17.54
N GLU A 270 17.46 14.20 17.46
CA GLU A 270 16.56 14.99 18.32
C GLU A 270 16.87 16.49 18.37
N GLY A 271 17.22 17.08 17.23
CA GLY A 271 17.40 18.52 17.07
C GLY A 271 18.84 19.03 17.15
N GLU A 272 19.82 18.13 17.23
CA GLU A 272 21.24 18.46 17.42
C GLU A 272 22.15 17.80 16.39
N LEU A 273 23.14 18.53 15.88
CA LEU A 273 24.19 18.02 15.02
C LEU A 273 25.50 18.77 15.30
N ASP A 274 26.64 18.07 15.32
CA ASP A 274 27.97 18.66 15.50
C ASP A 274 28.07 19.61 16.73
N GLY A 275 27.39 19.25 17.83
CA GLY A 275 27.32 20.04 19.07
C GLY A 275 26.48 21.32 18.96
N LYS A 276 25.70 21.48 17.89
CA LYS A 276 24.78 22.61 17.67
C LYS A 276 23.34 22.13 17.69
N ARG A 277 22.59 22.59 18.69
CA ARG A 277 21.15 22.34 18.82
C ARG A 277 20.35 23.43 18.14
N VAL A 278 19.55 23.07 17.14
CA VAL A 278 18.65 23.99 16.41
C VAL A 278 17.18 23.81 16.80
N LEU A 279 16.82 22.66 17.37
CA LEU A 279 15.50 22.37 17.96
C LEU A 279 15.67 21.59 19.27
N LYS A 280 14.74 21.76 20.21
CA LYS A 280 14.67 20.89 21.40
C LYS A 280 14.25 19.46 21.01
N ALA A 281 14.71 18.47 21.76
CA ALA A 281 14.31 17.07 21.57
C ALA A 281 12.78 16.90 21.60
N SER A 282 12.11 17.55 22.57
CA SER A 282 10.64 17.55 22.66
C SER A 282 9.94 18.19 21.46
N THR A 283 10.57 19.19 20.83
CA THR A 283 10.06 19.81 19.59
C THR A 283 10.13 18.82 18.42
N VAL A 284 11.23 18.07 18.29
CA VAL A 284 11.37 17.04 17.27
C VAL A 284 10.42 15.86 17.52
N GLN A 285 10.26 15.43 18.77
CA GLN A 285 9.27 14.40 19.13
C GLN A 285 7.84 14.85 18.80
N LEU A 286 7.51 16.13 18.99
CA LEU A 286 6.23 16.71 18.56
C LEU A 286 6.05 16.65 17.04
N MET A 287 7.12 16.81 16.25
CA MET A 287 7.06 16.67 14.78
C MET A 287 6.64 15.27 14.33
N TRP A 288 6.94 14.25 15.12
CA TRP A 288 6.64 12.85 14.83
C TRP A 288 5.28 12.38 15.35
N GLN A 289 4.52 13.25 16.02
CA GLN A 289 3.18 12.90 16.47
C GLN A 289 2.27 12.63 15.26
N ARG A 290 1.72 11.42 15.24
CA ARG A 290 0.82 10.94 14.18
C ARG A 290 -0.51 11.68 14.24
N SER A 291 -0.97 12.11 13.09
CA SER A 291 -2.26 12.71 12.87
C SER A 291 -2.99 11.91 11.78
N PRO A 292 -3.89 10.97 12.17
CA PRO A 292 -4.70 10.22 11.23
C PRO A 292 -5.53 11.16 10.36
N GLN A 293 -5.53 10.87 9.06
CA GLN A 293 -6.29 11.57 8.02
C GLN A 293 -7.21 10.57 7.30
N PRO A 294 -8.25 11.04 6.59
CA PRO A 294 -9.08 10.16 5.75
C PRO A 294 -8.27 9.34 4.72
N ASP A 295 -7.19 9.90 4.17
CA ASP A 295 -6.32 9.28 3.17
C ASP A 295 -4.97 8.85 3.78
N GLY A 296 -4.95 8.23 4.97
CA GLY A 296 -3.73 7.70 5.60
C GLY A 296 -3.26 8.48 6.82
N VAL A 297 -1.97 8.43 7.15
CA VAL A 297 -1.41 9.11 8.33
C VAL A 297 -0.39 10.17 7.92
N ARG A 298 -0.45 11.34 8.58
CA ARG A 298 0.51 12.44 8.44
C ARG A 298 1.16 12.73 9.80
N THR A 299 2.26 13.48 9.79
CA THR A 299 2.72 14.21 10.98
C THR A 299 2.86 15.70 10.63
N LEU A 300 3.46 16.51 11.52
CA LEU A 300 3.62 17.95 11.27
C LEU A 300 4.56 18.21 10.09
N GLY A 301 3.99 18.44 8.90
CA GLY A 301 4.71 18.71 7.67
C GLY A 301 5.36 17.50 6.98
N TRP A 302 5.14 16.30 7.49
CA TRP A 302 5.62 15.04 6.90
C TRP A 302 4.48 14.09 6.58
N ASP A 303 4.77 13.14 5.71
CA ASP A 303 3.92 12.01 5.37
C ASP A 303 4.34 10.75 6.12
N VAL A 304 3.40 9.83 6.34
CA VAL A 304 3.67 8.49 6.88
C VAL A 304 3.14 7.44 5.92
N SER A 305 1.85 7.53 5.58
CA SER A 305 1.17 6.48 4.82
C SER A 305 0.06 7.00 3.92
N SER A 306 0.09 8.29 3.54
CA SER A 306 -0.89 8.78 2.58
C SER A 306 -0.71 8.19 1.19
N SER A 307 -1.70 8.36 0.31
CA SER A 307 -1.62 7.91 -1.09
C SER A 307 -0.37 8.43 -1.84
N PHE A 308 0.17 9.59 -1.44
CA PHE A 308 1.42 10.15 -1.98
C PHE A 308 2.68 9.36 -1.60
N SER A 309 2.61 8.61 -0.51
CA SER A 309 3.70 7.80 0.05
C SER A 309 3.49 6.29 -0.08
N GLY A 310 2.34 5.86 -0.62
CA GLY A 310 1.97 4.45 -0.73
C GLY A 310 2.94 3.59 -1.55
N LEU A 311 3.82 4.18 -2.35
CA LEU A 311 4.83 3.45 -3.12
C LEU A 311 6.17 3.27 -2.40
N MET A 312 6.44 4.06 -1.35
CA MET A 312 7.69 3.99 -0.61
C MET A 312 7.47 3.43 0.79
N SER A 313 6.47 3.94 1.51
CA SER A 313 6.16 3.56 2.89
C SER A 313 6.02 2.03 3.13
N PRO A 314 5.56 1.19 2.19
CA PRO A 314 5.51 -0.26 2.40
C PRO A 314 6.87 -0.94 2.53
N PHE A 315 7.97 -0.26 2.19
CA PHE A 315 9.33 -0.79 2.29
C PHE A 315 10.10 -0.25 3.50
N PHE A 316 9.44 0.54 4.35
CA PHE A 316 10.01 1.11 5.56
C PHE A 316 9.20 0.72 6.80
N PRO A 317 9.80 0.69 8.01
CA PRO A 317 9.07 0.41 9.25
C PRO A 317 7.85 1.33 9.49
N VAL A 318 6.90 0.86 10.30
CA VAL A 318 5.61 1.52 10.59
C VAL A 318 5.70 2.98 11.10
N ASN A 319 6.85 3.39 11.62
CA ASN A 319 7.08 4.73 12.18
C ASN A 319 7.98 5.62 11.32
N SER A 320 8.28 5.20 10.11
CA SER A 320 9.03 6.03 9.18
C SER A 320 8.15 7.16 8.61
N VAL A 321 8.78 8.29 8.38
CA VAL A 321 8.18 9.50 7.82
C VAL A 321 8.92 9.92 6.56
N GLY A 322 8.27 10.65 5.68
CA GLY A 322 8.97 11.22 4.54
C GLY A 322 8.16 12.21 3.75
N HIS A 323 8.69 12.57 2.59
CA HIS A 323 8.06 13.49 1.67
C HIS A 323 8.65 13.33 0.27
N THR A 324 7.87 13.66 -0.76
CA THR A 324 8.32 13.68 -2.15
C THR A 324 8.29 15.11 -2.73
N GLY A 325 9.06 15.35 -3.78
CA GLY A 325 9.12 16.60 -4.53
C GLY A 325 8.76 16.40 -6.00
N PHE A 326 8.16 17.44 -6.61
CA PHE A 326 7.68 17.39 -7.99
C PHE A 326 8.79 17.17 -9.01
N THR A 327 9.98 17.75 -8.78
CA THR A 327 11.20 17.59 -9.60
C THR A 327 11.78 16.18 -9.55
N GLY A 328 11.19 15.29 -8.75
CA GLY A 328 11.54 13.89 -8.64
C GLY A 328 12.28 13.51 -7.37
N THR A 329 12.51 14.49 -6.50
CA THR A 329 13.18 14.32 -5.21
C THR A 329 12.32 13.56 -4.19
N ALA A 330 12.94 12.87 -3.23
CA ALA A 330 12.27 12.21 -2.13
C ALA A 330 13.21 12.07 -0.94
N VAL A 331 12.65 12.12 0.28
CA VAL A 331 13.34 11.75 1.51
C VAL A 331 12.44 10.86 2.34
N TRP A 332 13.02 9.84 2.95
CA TRP A 332 12.38 8.98 3.93
C TRP A 332 13.29 8.80 5.14
N ILE A 333 12.75 8.90 6.34
CA ILE A 333 13.48 8.85 7.61
C ILE A 333 12.76 7.86 8.51
N ASP A 334 13.51 6.94 9.11
CA ASP A 334 13.03 6.10 10.21
C ASP A 334 13.72 6.53 11.50
N PRO A 335 13.06 7.34 12.34
CA PRO A 335 13.64 7.78 13.61
C PRO A 335 14.05 6.62 14.54
N PRO A 336 13.24 5.55 14.74
CA PRO A 336 13.60 4.45 15.64
C PRO A 336 14.90 3.75 15.29
N THR A 337 15.15 3.45 14.02
CA THR A 337 16.41 2.82 13.56
C THR A 337 17.48 3.84 13.18
N ARG A 338 17.21 5.14 13.36
CA ARG A 338 18.09 6.28 13.00
C ARG A 338 18.58 6.18 11.55
N THR A 339 17.72 5.73 10.64
CA THR A 339 18.05 5.48 9.24
C THR A 339 17.34 6.50 8.34
N TYR A 340 17.96 6.89 7.22
CA TYR A 340 17.33 7.78 6.26
C TYR A 340 17.82 7.51 4.83
N MET A 341 16.96 7.83 3.87
CA MET A 341 17.19 7.70 2.44
C MET A 341 16.81 8.99 1.73
N ILE A 342 17.63 9.43 0.78
CA ILE A 342 17.48 10.64 -0.01
C ILE A 342 17.66 10.26 -1.48
N VAL A 343 16.71 10.65 -2.31
CA VAL A 343 16.76 10.48 -3.78
C VAL A 343 16.54 11.84 -4.40
N LEU A 344 17.51 12.38 -5.13
CA LEU A 344 17.39 13.67 -5.81
C LEU A 344 17.55 13.48 -7.32
N THR A 345 16.56 13.90 -8.10
CA THR A 345 16.59 13.77 -9.56
C THR A 345 16.21 15.09 -10.22
N ASN A 346 16.49 15.17 -11.51
CA ASN A 346 16.00 16.21 -12.42
C ASN A 346 14.98 15.61 -13.40
N ARG A 347 14.02 14.81 -12.92
CA ARG A 347 13.11 14.03 -13.79
C ARG A 347 12.29 14.88 -14.76
N VAL A 348 12.09 16.16 -14.45
CA VAL A 348 11.37 17.12 -15.29
C VAL A 348 12.20 17.56 -16.50
N HIS A 349 13.50 17.28 -16.55
CA HIS A 349 14.36 17.76 -17.63
C HIS A 349 14.22 16.94 -18.92
N PRO A 350 14.10 17.58 -20.10
CA PRO A 350 14.08 19.03 -20.34
C PRO A 350 12.69 19.69 -20.42
N ASN A 351 11.59 18.93 -20.35
CA ASN A 351 10.26 19.37 -20.81
C ASN A 351 9.10 19.11 -19.81
N GLY A 352 9.37 19.00 -18.51
CA GLY A 352 8.35 18.84 -17.46
C GLY A 352 7.76 17.41 -17.29
N GLY A 353 8.18 16.44 -18.10
CA GLY A 353 7.61 15.08 -18.16
C GLY A 353 8.06 14.12 -17.04
N GLY A 354 7.67 12.83 -17.14
CA GLY A 354 8.25 11.74 -16.33
C GLY A 354 7.54 11.37 -15.00
N THR A 355 6.31 11.83 -14.74
CA THR A 355 5.63 11.63 -13.45
C THR A 355 5.42 10.15 -13.07
N ASN A 356 4.99 9.30 -14.01
CA ASN A 356 4.80 7.88 -13.73
C ASN A 356 6.14 7.16 -13.55
N LYS A 357 7.14 7.51 -14.37
CA LYS A 357 8.47 6.91 -14.35
C LYS A 357 9.21 7.13 -13.03
N ILE A 358 9.12 8.34 -12.44
CA ILE A 358 9.78 8.62 -11.16
C ILE A 358 9.16 7.84 -9.98
N ARG A 359 7.87 7.49 -10.06
CA ARG A 359 7.19 6.70 -9.03
C ARG A 359 7.77 5.28 -8.98
N GLU A 360 8.04 4.69 -10.13
CA GLU A 360 8.66 3.36 -10.26
C GLU A 360 10.09 3.36 -9.72
N LEU A 361 10.92 4.34 -10.12
CA LEU A 361 12.29 4.46 -9.57
C LEU A 361 12.30 4.57 -8.05
N ARG A 362 11.45 5.43 -7.46
CA ARG A 362 11.38 5.59 -6.00
C ARG A 362 10.97 4.29 -5.30
N SER A 363 10.04 3.53 -5.88
CA SER A 363 9.64 2.22 -5.38
C SER A 363 10.81 1.23 -5.41
N ARG A 364 11.49 1.09 -6.56
CA ARG A 364 12.66 0.20 -6.73
C ARG A 364 13.79 0.53 -5.75
N VAL A 365 14.12 1.81 -5.61
CA VAL A 365 15.16 2.27 -4.67
C VAL A 365 14.73 2.04 -3.22
N ALA A 366 13.48 2.33 -2.86
CA ALA A 366 12.95 2.09 -1.51
C ALA A 366 12.95 0.59 -1.16
N ALA A 367 12.54 -0.26 -2.10
CA ALA A 367 12.52 -1.71 -1.94
C ALA A 367 13.93 -2.28 -1.74
N ALA A 368 14.88 -1.91 -2.61
CA ALA A 368 16.27 -2.35 -2.50
C ALA A 368 16.94 -1.85 -1.21
N ALA A 369 16.76 -0.56 -0.87
CA ALA A 369 17.32 0.01 0.36
C ALA A 369 16.69 -0.60 1.61
N GLY A 370 15.36 -0.73 1.64
CA GLY A 370 14.62 -1.28 2.79
C GLY A 370 14.99 -2.73 3.08
N ALA A 371 15.14 -3.54 2.02
CA ALA A 371 15.58 -4.93 2.13
C ALA A 371 16.97 -5.06 2.76
N GLU A 372 17.90 -4.14 2.48
CA GLU A 372 19.22 -4.14 3.11
C GLU A 372 19.22 -3.57 4.52
N LEU A 373 18.43 -2.51 4.77
CA LEU A 373 18.48 -1.77 6.02
C LEU A 373 17.72 -2.45 7.15
N PHE A 374 16.55 -3.02 6.86
CA PHE A 374 15.60 -3.46 7.89
C PHE A 374 15.45 -4.97 7.98
N PHE A 375 15.95 -5.71 7.00
CA PHE A 375 16.06 -7.14 7.13
C PHE A 375 17.30 -7.50 7.97
N ALA A 376 17.06 -7.96 9.19
CA ALA A 376 18.04 -8.74 9.92
C ALA A 376 17.76 -10.22 9.60
N PRO A 377 18.68 -10.97 8.98
CA PRO A 377 18.55 -12.42 8.88
C PRO A 377 18.55 -12.98 10.30
N ALA A 378 17.37 -13.23 10.86
CA ALA A 378 17.29 -13.94 12.12
C ALA A 378 17.74 -15.38 11.89
N ALA A 379 18.44 -15.96 12.86
CA ALA A 379 18.55 -17.40 12.98
C ALA A 379 17.16 -17.94 13.30
N LEU A 380 16.34 -18.17 12.28
CA LEU A 380 15.13 -18.99 12.43
C LEU A 380 15.61 -20.35 12.94
N VAL A 381 15.19 -20.71 14.16
CA VAL A 381 15.43 -22.04 14.69
C VAL A 381 14.73 -23.01 13.77
N THR A 382 15.50 -23.70 12.94
CA THR A 382 15.00 -24.82 12.15
C THR A 382 14.56 -25.89 13.13
N GLY A 383 13.26 -25.96 13.41
CA GLY A 383 12.66 -27.20 13.88
C GLY A 383 12.94 -28.31 12.86
N PRO A 384 12.90 -29.60 13.26
CA PRO A 384 13.25 -30.70 12.38
C PRO A 384 12.46 -30.58 11.08
N SER A 385 13.20 -30.63 9.97
CA SER A 385 12.70 -30.65 8.59
C SER A 385 11.41 -31.46 8.50
N SER A 386 10.27 -30.77 8.43
CA SER A 386 9.04 -31.41 8.02
C SER A 386 9.15 -31.66 6.52
N SER A 387 8.90 -32.89 6.11
CA SER A 387 8.82 -33.31 4.72
C SER A 387 7.98 -32.32 3.90
N ALA A 388 8.65 -31.68 2.92
CA ALA A 388 8.18 -30.60 2.05
C ALA A 388 7.89 -29.25 2.76
N PRO A 389 8.46 -28.12 2.30
CA PRO A 389 8.18 -26.77 2.83
C PRO A 389 6.76 -26.26 2.49
N ALA A 390 5.81 -27.15 2.20
CA ALA A 390 4.46 -26.83 1.75
C ALA A 390 3.36 -27.66 2.44
N ALA A 391 3.71 -28.59 3.33
CA ALA A 391 2.72 -29.40 4.02
C ALA A 391 2.55 -28.94 5.46
N ASP A 392 1.30 -28.78 5.90
CA ASP A 392 0.99 -28.98 7.32
C ASP A 392 1.59 -30.34 7.71
N GLY A 393 2.38 -30.36 8.79
CA GLY A 393 3.06 -31.58 9.26
C GLY A 393 2.12 -32.77 9.21
N GLY A 394 2.57 -33.84 8.55
CA GLY A 394 1.76 -35.00 8.25
C GLY A 394 1.14 -35.62 9.50
N GLU A 395 -0.14 -35.37 9.71
CA GLU A 395 -1.01 -36.52 9.91
C GLU A 395 -1.01 -37.28 8.58
N ALA A 396 -0.39 -38.46 8.61
CA ALA A 396 -0.23 -39.34 7.46
C ALA A 396 -1.54 -39.49 6.68
N LEU A 397 -1.56 -38.98 5.45
CA LEU A 397 -2.52 -39.34 4.41
C LEU A 397 -2.24 -40.78 3.97
N THR A 398 -2.50 -41.77 4.82
CA THR A 398 -2.29 -43.21 4.51
C THR A 398 -3.57 -44.02 4.44
N THR A 399 -4.74 -43.38 4.45
CA THR A 399 -5.99 -44.06 4.14
C THR A 399 -6.79 -43.25 3.11
N PRO A 400 -7.15 -43.83 1.95
CA PRO A 400 -8.18 -43.24 1.11
C PRO A 400 -9.41 -43.01 1.99
N LYS A 401 -9.79 -41.73 2.20
CA LYS A 401 -11.08 -41.46 2.82
C LYS A 401 -12.14 -42.11 1.92
N PRO A 402 -13.08 -42.90 2.48
CA PRO A 402 -14.17 -43.45 1.68
C PRO A 402 -14.87 -42.30 0.94
N PRO A 403 -15.40 -42.52 -0.28
CA PRO A 403 -16.15 -41.50 -1.00
C PRO A 403 -17.22 -40.94 -0.07
N ARG A 404 -17.05 -39.67 0.32
CA ARG A 404 -18.02 -38.98 1.17
C ARG A 404 -19.35 -39.01 0.42
N THR A 405 -20.40 -39.45 1.10
CA THR A 405 -21.75 -39.41 0.54
C THR A 405 -22.07 -37.98 0.13
N LEU A 406 -22.52 -37.81 -1.13
CA LEU A 406 -22.90 -36.53 -1.73
C LEU A 406 -24.15 -35.97 -1.02
N GLY A 407 -24.02 -35.52 0.22
CA GLY A 407 -25.03 -34.71 0.88
C GLY A 407 -25.03 -33.32 0.28
N THR A 408 -26.16 -32.88 -0.28
CA THR A 408 -26.32 -31.56 -0.88
C THR A 408 -26.10 -30.46 0.17
N VAL A 409 -25.12 -29.59 -0.07
CA VAL A 409 -24.86 -28.44 0.82
C VAL A 409 -25.94 -27.38 0.63
N ARG A 410 -26.40 -26.89 1.78
CA ARG A 410 -27.37 -25.81 2.01
C ARG A 410 -26.72 -24.42 2.03
N THR A 411 -26.96 -23.46 1.12
CA THR A 411 -26.49 -22.07 1.34
C THR A 411 -27.37 -21.33 2.37
N GLY A 412 -26.89 -20.20 2.91
CA GLY A 412 -27.72 -19.31 3.72
C GLY A 412 -29.00 -18.88 2.98
N LEU A 413 -28.92 -18.62 1.67
CA LEU A 413 -30.08 -18.31 0.83
C LEU A 413 -31.07 -19.50 0.73
N ASP A 414 -30.57 -20.71 0.54
CA ASP A 414 -31.42 -21.91 0.49
C ASP A 414 -32.19 -22.12 1.80
N THR A 415 -31.53 -21.89 2.95
CA THR A 415 -32.20 -22.01 4.26
C THR A 415 -33.29 -20.96 4.44
N LEU A 416 -33.09 -19.76 3.88
CA LEU A 416 -34.04 -18.68 3.95
C LEU A 416 -35.26 -18.91 3.07
N VAL A 417 -35.05 -19.46 1.87
CA VAL A 417 -36.10 -19.88 0.94
C VAL A 417 -37.03 -20.90 1.61
N ASP A 418 -36.49 -21.89 2.33
CA ASP A 418 -37.30 -22.88 3.06
C ASP A 418 -38.16 -22.27 4.16
N GLN A 419 -37.65 -21.21 4.80
CA GLN A 419 -38.36 -20.46 5.82
C GLN A 419 -39.34 -19.45 5.21
N ASN A 420 -39.52 -19.45 3.88
CA ASN A 420 -40.35 -18.50 3.14
C ASN A 420 -40.05 -17.04 3.52
N PHE A 421 -38.76 -16.72 3.73
CA PHE A 421 -38.29 -15.40 4.14
C PHE A 421 -38.92 -14.85 5.42
N ALA A 422 -39.48 -15.70 6.29
CA ALA A 422 -40.14 -15.30 7.54
C ALA A 422 -39.32 -14.31 8.40
N PRO A 423 -37.98 -14.44 8.56
CA PRO A 423 -37.17 -13.47 9.30
C PRO A 423 -37.16 -12.04 8.74
N PHE A 424 -37.60 -11.83 7.49
CA PHE A 424 -37.61 -10.53 6.81
C PHE A 424 -39.02 -9.93 6.66
N GLN A 425 -40.06 -10.55 7.22
CA GLN A 425 -41.42 -10.00 7.16
C GLN A 425 -41.47 -8.60 7.80
N GLY A 426 -42.09 -7.66 7.09
CA GLY A 426 -42.17 -6.25 7.49
C GLY A 426 -40.90 -5.44 7.23
N HIS A 427 -39.81 -6.07 6.78
CA HIS A 427 -38.55 -5.39 6.52
C HIS A 427 -38.41 -4.87 5.08
N ALA A 428 -37.73 -3.74 4.99
CA ALA A 428 -37.21 -3.16 3.76
C ALA A 428 -35.75 -3.56 3.57
N VAL A 429 -35.50 -4.48 2.64
CA VAL A 429 -34.20 -5.11 2.43
C VAL A 429 -33.36 -4.28 1.45
N GLY A 430 -32.14 -3.92 1.84
CA GLY A 430 -31.08 -3.56 0.92
C GLY A 430 -30.20 -4.78 0.66
N LEU A 431 -30.15 -5.26 -0.58
CA LEU A 431 -29.45 -6.50 -0.94
C LEU A 431 -28.08 -6.18 -1.56
N ILE A 432 -27.00 -6.56 -0.88
CA ILE A 432 -25.65 -6.54 -1.40
C ILE A 432 -25.40 -7.88 -2.08
N THR A 433 -25.37 -7.89 -3.42
CA THR A 433 -25.27 -9.12 -4.20
C THR A 433 -24.68 -8.88 -5.60
N ASN A 434 -24.43 -9.96 -6.33
CA ASN A 434 -24.08 -9.99 -7.74
C ASN A 434 -24.66 -11.27 -8.38
N GLN A 435 -24.24 -11.64 -9.58
CA GLN A 435 -24.66 -12.84 -10.31
C GLN A 435 -24.42 -14.15 -9.56
N THR A 436 -23.56 -14.17 -8.54
CA THR A 436 -23.32 -15.35 -7.70
C THR A 436 -24.37 -15.55 -6.61
N GLY A 437 -25.19 -14.53 -6.34
CA GLY A 437 -26.33 -14.58 -5.44
C GLY A 437 -27.47 -15.42 -6.01
N ILE A 438 -27.27 -16.72 -6.12
CA ILE A 438 -28.25 -17.70 -6.59
C ILE A 438 -28.43 -18.81 -5.56
N ASP A 439 -29.63 -19.41 -5.53
CA ASP A 439 -29.92 -20.58 -4.69
C ASP A 439 -29.47 -21.89 -5.38
N SER A 440 -29.63 -23.03 -4.70
CA SER A 440 -29.32 -24.36 -5.23
C SER A 440 -30.08 -24.74 -6.51
N LYS A 441 -31.15 -24.00 -6.85
CA LYS A 441 -31.95 -24.16 -8.08
C LYS A 441 -31.58 -23.16 -9.17
N GLY A 442 -30.56 -22.32 -8.96
CA GLY A 442 -30.12 -21.29 -9.90
C GLY A 442 -31.00 -20.04 -9.94
N ARG A 443 -31.92 -19.85 -8.98
CA ARG A 443 -32.79 -18.68 -8.91
C ARG A 443 -32.05 -17.52 -8.26
N ARG A 444 -32.16 -16.32 -8.84
CA ARG A 444 -31.49 -15.10 -8.36
C ARG A 444 -32.05 -14.65 -7.00
N ALA A 445 -31.19 -14.32 -6.06
CA ALA A 445 -31.53 -13.73 -4.77
C ALA A 445 -32.40 -12.47 -4.94
N ILE A 446 -32.09 -11.64 -5.93
CA ILE A 446 -32.86 -10.44 -6.30
C ILE A 446 -34.34 -10.79 -6.53
N ASP A 447 -34.60 -11.79 -7.37
CA ASP A 447 -35.96 -12.18 -7.74
C ASP A 447 -36.66 -12.87 -6.58
N LEU A 448 -35.94 -13.64 -5.78
CA LEU A 448 -36.48 -14.30 -4.58
C LEU A 448 -36.89 -13.28 -3.51
N PHE A 449 -36.06 -12.30 -3.19
CA PHE A 449 -36.38 -11.23 -2.23
C PHE A 449 -37.48 -10.29 -2.75
N ALA A 450 -37.52 -10.01 -4.07
CA ALA A 450 -38.54 -9.14 -4.66
C ALA A 450 -39.95 -9.77 -4.61
N ASN A 451 -40.03 -11.10 -4.68
CA ASN A 451 -41.29 -11.85 -4.67
C ASN A 451 -41.65 -12.47 -3.31
N ALA A 452 -40.81 -12.27 -2.29
CA ALA A 452 -41.03 -12.83 -0.96
C ALA A 452 -42.23 -12.16 -0.25
N PRO A 453 -43.22 -12.93 0.24
CA PRO A 453 -44.40 -12.37 0.90
C PRO A 453 -44.04 -11.53 2.14
N GLY A 454 -44.54 -10.30 2.19
CA GLY A 454 -44.32 -9.40 3.31
C GLY A 454 -42.91 -8.79 3.39
N VAL A 455 -42.06 -9.01 2.39
CA VAL A 455 -40.71 -8.42 2.30
C VAL A 455 -40.69 -7.35 1.21
N ARG A 456 -40.02 -6.21 1.46
CA ARG A 456 -39.84 -5.17 0.45
C ARG A 456 -38.37 -5.07 0.04
N LEU A 457 -38.02 -5.50 -1.18
CA LEU A 457 -36.71 -5.18 -1.76
C LEU A 457 -36.63 -3.67 -2.06
N ALA A 458 -35.83 -2.94 -1.28
CA ALA A 458 -35.73 -1.48 -1.35
C ALA A 458 -34.66 -1.02 -2.34
N ALA A 459 -33.47 -1.61 -2.27
CA ALA A 459 -32.32 -1.26 -3.09
C ALA A 459 -31.39 -2.47 -3.26
N ILE A 460 -30.58 -2.43 -4.32
CA ILE A 460 -29.54 -3.42 -4.61
C ILE A 460 -28.19 -2.71 -4.60
N PHE A 461 -27.16 -3.37 -4.11
CA PHE A 461 -25.80 -2.86 -4.07
C PHE A 461 -24.86 -3.87 -4.72
N SER A 462 -24.13 -3.46 -5.75
CA SER A 462 -23.18 -4.32 -6.45
C SER A 462 -21.73 -3.99 -6.08
N PRO A 463 -20.85 -5.00 -5.89
CA PRO A 463 -19.44 -4.80 -5.58
C PRO A 463 -18.59 -4.49 -6.84
N GLU A 464 -17.27 -4.70 -6.74
CA GLU A 464 -16.37 -4.85 -7.90
C GLU A 464 -16.95 -5.85 -8.92
N HIS A 465 -16.74 -5.60 -10.21
CA HIS A 465 -17.32 -6.34 -11.35
C HIS A 465 -18.84 -6.18 -11.57
N GLY A 466 -19.53 -5.47 -10.68
CA GLY A 466 -20.92 -5.09 -10.87
C GLY A 466 -21.91 -6.24 -10.66
N ILE A 467 -23.17 -6.02 -11.08
CA ILE A 467 -24.27 -6.95 -10.83
C ILE A 467 -24.19 -8.23 -11.68
N SER A 468 -23.60 -8.12 -12.87
CA SER A 468 -23.43 -9.23 -13.83
C SER A 468 -22.10 -9.95 -13.69
N GLY A 469 -21.10 -9.31 -13.07
CA GLY A 469 -19.78 -9.89 -12.81
C GLY A 469 -18.90 -10.10 -14.02
N ASP A 470 -19.19 -9.41 -15.12
CA ASP A 470 -18.53 -9.51 -16.43
C ASP A 470 -17.73 -8.24 -16.80
N VAL A 471 -17.59 -7.29 -15.86
CA VAL A 471 -16.92 -6.00 -16.07
C VAL A 471 -15.61 -5.91 -15.27
N ASP A 472 -14.51 -5.48 -15.92
CA ASP A 472 -13.18 -5.27 -15.30
C ASP A 472 -12.86 -3.76 -15.09
N THR A 473 -13.89 -2.90 -15.06
CA THR A 473 -13.77 -1.44 -14.94
C THR A 473 -14.74 -0.86 -13.88
N ASP A 474 -14.71 0.46 -13.69
CA ASP A 474 -15.72 1.17 -12.89
C ASP A 474 -17.15 0.83 -13.37
N VAL A 475 -18.03 0.53 -12.41
CA VAL A 475 -19.42 0.16 -12.68
C VAL A 475 -20.32 1.32 -12.26
N PRO A 476 -21.16 1.87 -13.17
CA PRO A 476 -22.08 2.94 -12.83
C PRO A 476 -23.30 2.43 -12.05
N ASN A 477 -24.01 3.35 -11.38
CA ASN A 477 -25.33 3.06 -10.83
C ASN A 477 -26.33 2.74 -11.96
N SER A 478 -27.29 1.86 -11.69
CA SER A 478 -28.28 1.43 -12.68
C SER A 478 -29.59 1.00 -12.02
N ARG A 479 -30.44 0.26 -12.75
CA ARG A 479 -31.66 -0.36 -12.22
C ARG A 479 -31.71 -1.82 -12.66
N ASP A 480 -32.21 -2.68 -11.78
CA ASP A 480 -32.48 -4.06 -12.14
C ASP A 480 -33.67 -4.11 -13.12
N ALA A 481 -33.50 -4.82 -14.24
CA ALA A 481 -34.47 -4.83 -15.32
C ALA A 481 -35.78 -5.53 -14.93
N ALA A 482 -35.72 -6.58 -14.09
CA ALA A 482 -36.89 -7.37 -13.72
C ALA A 482 -37.73 -6.70 -12.62
N THR A 483 -37.07 -6.10 -11.64
CA THR A 483 -37.73 -5.55 -10.43
C THR A 483 -37.87 -4.04 -10.46
N GLY A 484 -37.16 -3.34 -11.36
CA GLY A 484 -37.09 -1.88 -11.44
C GLY A 484 -36.34 -1.21 -10.28
N ARG A 485 -35.76 -1.98 -9.36
CA ARG A 485 -35.08 -1.48 -8.14
C ARG A 485 -33.74 -0.84 -8.48
N PRO A 486 -33.35 0.23 -7.76
CA PRO A 486 -32.06 0.88 -7.98
C PRO A 486 -30.91 -0.08 -7.63
N ILE A 487 -29.88 -0.08 -8.47
CA ILE A 487 -28.60 -0.75 -8.25
C ILE A 487 -27.55 0.35 -7.99
N TRP A 488 -26.98 0.35 -6.79
CA TRP A 488 -25.90 1.24 -6.40
C TRP A 488 -24.56 0.53 -6.49
N SER A 489 -23.60 1.13 -7.21
CA SER A 489 -22.25 0.60 -7.28
C SER A 489 -21.48 0.93 -6.01
N LEU A 490 -20.88 -0.09 -5.39
CA LEU A 490 -19.95 0.01 -4.28
C LEU A 490 -18.49 -0.17 -4.74
N TYR A 491 -18.19 0.26 -5.97
CA TYR A 491 -16.85 0.22 -6.55
C TYR A 491 -16.48 1.56 -7.22
N GLY A 492 -15.19 1.75 -7.51
CA GLY A 492 -14.68 3.01 -8.07
C GLY A 492 -14.70 4.15 -7.05
N PRO A 493 -15.33 5.31 -7.36
CA PRO A 493 -15.32 6.48 -6.48
C PRO A 493 -16.16 6.31 -5.22
N THR A 494 -17.12 5.39 -5.21
CA THR A 494 -17.99 5.13 -4.05
C THR A 494 -17.88 3.66 -3.65
N ARG A 495 -17.08 3.38 -2.62
CA ARG A 495 -16.88 2.01 -2.09
C ARG A 495 -17.71 1.69 -0.84
N ARG A 496 -18.37 2.71 -0.29
CA ARG A 496 -19.13 2.65 0.96
C ARG A 496 -20.57 3.09 0.68
N PRO A 497 -21.60 2.38 1.19
CA PRO A 497 -22.97 2.85 1.09
C PRO A 497 -23.13 4.24 1.72
N THR A 498 -23.69 5.19 0.97
CA THR A 498 -23.95 6.54 1.48
C THR A 498 -25.29 6.60 2.24
N GLY A 499 -25.54 7.69 2.95
CA GLY A 499 -26.83 7.91 3.62
C GLY A 499 -28.01 7.86 2.65
N ASP A 500 -27.86 8.49 1.47
CA ASP A 500 -28.90 8.53 0.44
C ASP A 500 -29.19 7.15 -0.15
N MET A 501 -28.15 6.34 -0.35
CA MET A 501 -28.32 4.96 -0.86
C MET A 501 -29.04 4.06 0.15
N LEU A 502 -28.88 4.33 1.44
CA LEU A 502 -29.49 3.57 2.54
C LEU A 502 -30.88 4.10 2.95
N TYR A 503 -31.39 5.13 2.28
CA TYR A 503 -32.68 5.71 2.63
C TYR A 503 -33.82 4.70 2.49
N GLY A 504 -34.60 4.51 3.57
CA GLY A 504 -35.74 3.61 3.60
C GLY A 504 -35.39 2.11 3.61
N VAL A 505 -34.12 1.76 3.86
CA VAL A 505 -33.64 0.39 4.14
C VAL A 505 -33.69 0.14 5.65
N SER A 506 -34.32 -0.96 6.08
CA SER A 506 -34.38 -1.35 7.50
C SER A 506 -33.44 -2.50 7.86
N VAL A 507 -32.92 -3.23 6.88
CA VAL A 507 -31.95 -4.33 7.06
C VAL A 507 -31.11 -4.48 5.80
N LEU A 508 -29.82 -4.71 5.96
CA LEU A 508 -28.91 -5.03 4.86
C LEU A 508 -28.65 -6.54 4.83
N VAL A 509 -28.72 -7.13 3.64
CA VAL A 509 -28.45 -8.55 3.41
C VAL A 509 -27.25 -8.69 2.49
N PHE A 510 -26.24 -9.45 2.88
CA PHE A 510 -25.06 -9.74 2.08
C PHE A 510 -25.12 -11.19 1.57
N ASP A 511 -25.13 -11.36 0.25
CA ASP A 511 -25.19 -12.67 -0.41
C ASP A 511 -24.33 -12.68 -1.68
N ILE A 512 -23.04 -13.00 -1.52
CA ILE A 512 -22.03 -13.03 -2.60
C ILE A 512 -21.07 -14.19 -2.37
N GLN A 513 -20.77 -14.95 -3.41
CA GLN A 513 -19.74 -15.99 -3.41
C GLN A 513 -18.34 -15.35 -3.48
N ASP A 514 -17.61 -15.42 -2.37
CA ASP A 514 -16.18 -15.09 -2.28
C ASP A 514 -15.30 -16.27 -2.75
N ILE A 515 -13.97 -16.10 -2.81
CA ILE A 515 -13.03 -17.14 -3.23
C ILE A 515 -11.96 -17.53 -2.19
N GLY A 516 -12.05 -17.01 -0.97
CA GLY A 516 -11.18 -17.39 0.15
C GLY A 516 -9.81 -16.70 0.19
N VAL A 517 -9.67 -15.57 -0.53
CA VAL A 517 -8.41 -14.85 -0.72
C VAL A 517 -8.53 -13.41 -0.24
N ARG A 518 -7.59 -12.96 0.60
CA ARG A 518 -7.65 -11.66 1.28
C ARG A 518 -7.83 -10.47 0.33
N TYR A 519 -7.11 -10.48 -0.79
CA TYR A 519 -7.15 -9.40 -1.76
C TYR A 519 -8.29 -9.50 -2.77
N TYR A 520 -9.18 -10.50 -2.63
CA TYR A 520 -10.46 -10.51 -3.33
C TYR A 520 -11.44 -9.58 -2.58
N THR A 521 -11.89 -8.53 -3.25
CA THR A 521 -12.37 -7.31 -2.56
C THR A 521 -13.77 -7.41 -1.96
N TYR A 522 -14.45 -8.56 -2.07
CA TYR A 522 -15.74 -8.78 -1.43
C TYR A 522 -15.64 -8.77 0.11
N LEU A 523 -14.50 -9.18 0.67
CA LEU A 523 -14.20 -9.00 2.10
C LEU A 523 -14.15 -7.53 2.52
N ALA A 524 -13.62 -6.65 1.67
CA ALA A 524 -13.57 -5.21 1.94
C ALA A 524 -14.96 -4.58 1.81
N THR A 525 -15.71 -4.99 0.79
CA THR A 525 -17.11 -4.55 0.59
C THR A 525 -17.97 -4.89 1.81
N LEU A 526 -17.89 -6.12 2.33
CA LEU A 526 -18.63 -6.53 3.53
C LEU A 526 -18.21 -5.71 4.77
N LEU A 527 -16.91 -5.52 4.99
CA LEU A 527 -16.43 -4.71 6.11
C LEU A 527 -16.98 -3.28 6.05
N TYR A 528 -16.97 -2.66 4.87
CA TYR A 528 -17.47 -1.30 4.69
C TYR A 528 -18.99 -1.21 4.90
N VAL A 529 -19.74 -2.21 4.45
CA VAL A 529 -21.18 -2.34 4.74
C VAL A 529 -21.41 -2.43 6.24
N LEU A 530 -20.68 -3.29 6.96
CA LEU A 530 -20.81 -3.43 8.42
C LEU A 530 -20.49 -2.12 9.17
N GLU A 531 -19.44 -1.41 8.76
CA GLU A 531 -19.07 -0.11 9.32
C GLU A 531 -20.16 0.95 9.10
N GLU A 532 -20.69 1.10 7.87
CA GLU A 532 -21.71 2.10 7.57
C GLU A 532 -23.08 1.78 8.16
N ALA A 533 -23.42 0.49 8.25
CA ALA A 533 -24.66 0.02 8.86
C ALA A 533 -24.65 0.23 10.38
N GLY A 534 -23.54 -0.09 11.04
CA GLY A 534 -23.37 0.14 12.48
C GLY A 534 -23.48 1.62 12.87
N ARG A 535 -22.94 2.54 12.06
CA ARG A 535 -23.11 4.00 12.28
C ARG A 535 -24.56 4.48 12.19
N ARG A 536 -25.43 3.71 11.54
CA ARG A 536 -26.84 4.06 11.28
C ARG A 536 -27.81 3.14 12.02
N ASN A 537 -27.32 2.24 12.86
CA ASN A 537 -28.12 1.22 13.55
C ASN A 537 -28.96 0.36 12.60
N ILE A 538 -28.45 0.08 11.40
CA ILE A 538 -29.10 -0.84 10.46
C ILE A 538 -28.54 -2.25 10.71
N PRO A 539 -29.38 -3.26 11.02
CA PRO A 539 -28.92 -4.64 11.17
C PRO A 539 -28.39 -5.19 9.83
N VAL A 540 -27.39 -6.05 9.92
CA VAL A 540 -26.77 -6.73 8.78
C VAL A 540 -26.97 -8.23 8.91
N VAL A 541 -27.46 -8.86 7.84
CA VAL A 541 -27.59 -10.31 7.72
C VAL A 541 -26.63 -10.80 6.65
N VAL A 542 -25.80 -11.79 6.96
CA VAL A 542 -24.93 -12.46 5.99
C VAL A 542 -25.51 -13.83 5.67
N LEU A 543 -25.84 -14.07 4.41
CA LEU A 543 -26.21 -15.39 3.91
C LEU A 543 -24.90 -16.11 3.58
N ASP A 544 -24.48 -17.03 4.44
CA ASP A 544 -23.14 -17.61 4.31
C ASP A 544 -23.04 -18.52 3.08
N ARG A 545 -21.85 -18.56 2.50
CA ARG A 545 -21.49 -19.31 1.30
C ARG A 545 -20.20 -20.12 1.51
N PRO A 546 -20.05 -21.30 0.88
CA PRO A 546 -18.85 -22.11 1.04
C PRO A 546 -17.60 -21.34 0.63
N ASN A 547 -16.48 -21.50 1.36
CA ASN A 547 -15.19 -21.13 0.81
C ASN A 547 -14.82 -22.13 -0.29
N PRO A 548 -14.68 -21.71 -1.57
CA PRO A 548 -14.61 -22.66 -2.68
C PRO A 548 -13.29 -23.44 -2.72
N ILE A 549 -12.26 -22.90 -2.07
CA ILE A 549 -10.96 -23.54 -1.89
C ILE A 549 -10.79 -24.06 -0.45
N THR A 550 -11.89 -24.49 0.17
CA THR A 550 -11.97 -25.08 1.52
C THR A 550 -11.70 -24.11 2.68
N GLY A 551 -12.19 -24.44 3.88
CA GLY A 551 -11.85 -23.76 5.13
C GLY A 551 -10.62 -24.33 5.85
N ARG A 552 -10.08 -25.46 5.36
CA ARG A 552 -9.01 -26.19 6.05
C ARG A 552 -7.69 -25.43 6.01
N VAL A 553 -7.25 -25.07 4.81
CA VAL A 553 -5.92 -24.51 4.58
C VAL A 553 -5.91 -23.00 4.86
N VAL A 554 -4.89 -22.57 5.60
CA VAL A 554 -4.47 -21.17 5.74
C VAL A 554 -3.07 -21.07 5.16
N GLU A 555 -2.83 -20.04 4.37
CA GLU A 555 -1.57 -19.92 3.64
C GLU A 555 -1.15 -18.45 3.47
N GLY A 556 0.14 -18.19 3.60
CA GLY A 556 0.74 -16.88 3.41
C GLY A 556 0.71 -16.01 4.68
N PRO A 557 1.50 -14.92 4.69
CA PRO A 557 1.68 -14.11 5.89
C PRO A 557 0.42 -13.30 6.22
N VAL A 558 0.21 -13.10 7.52
CA VAL A 558 -0.74 -12.10 8.02
C VAL A 558 -0.22 -10.72 7.62
N MET A 559 -1.08 -9.89 7.02
CA MET A 559 -0.66 -8.55 6.60
C MET A 559 -0.25 -7.64 7.77
N ASP A 560 0.65 -6.70 7.48
CA ASP A 560 1.03 -5.61 8.37
C ASP A 560 -0.18 -4.67 8.61
N PRO A 561 -0.67 -4.52 9.85
CA PRO A 561 -1.92 -3.78 10.14
C PRO A 561 -1.90 -2.29 9.79
N ASP A 562 -0.72 -1.68 9.64
CA ASP A 562 -0.56 -0.27 9.28
C ASP A 562 -0.61 -0.02 7.76
N LEU A 563 -0.55 -1.08 6.95
CA LEU A 563 -0.63 -1.04 5.49
C LEU A 563 -2.03 -1.40 4.96
N LYS A 564 -3.08 -1.17 5.77
CA LYS A 564 -4.48 -1.42 5.36
C LYS A 564 -4.85 -0.69 4.09
N SER A 565 -5.55 -1.40 3.22
CA SER A 565 -6.03 -0.91 1.94
C SER A 565 -7.35 -1.59 1.57
N PHE A 566 -7.89 -1.29 0.38
CA PHE A 566 -9.08 -1.99 -0.13
C PHE A 566 -8.83 -3.47 -0.44
N THR A 567 -7.59 -3.85 -0.81
CA THR A 567 -7.16 -5.25 -1.04
C THR A 567 -6.56 -5.89 0.22
N ALA A 568 -6.50 -5.15 1.33
CA ALA A 568 -5.97 -5.60 2.60
C ALA A 568 -6.81 -4.99 3.74
N PRO A 569 -8.12 -5.32 3.81
CA PRO A 569 -9.06 -4.58 4.66
C PRO A 569 -8.89 -4.88 6.15
N HIS A 570 -8.35 -6.05 6.51
CA HIS A 570 -8.22 -6.54 7.88
C HIS A 570 -7.02 -7.50 8.02
N PRO A 571 -6.33 -7.57 9.19
CA PRO A 571 -5.19 -8.45 9.39
C PRO A 571 -5.54 -9.93 9.18
N LEU A 572 -5.36 -10.42 7.96
CA LEU A 572 -5.66 -11.77 7.50
C LEU A 572 -4.43 -12.33 6.76
N PRO A 573 -4.22 -13.64 6.75
CA PRO A 573 -3.30 -14.29 5.82
C PRO A 573 -3.83 -14.20 4.37
N VAL A 574 -3.01 -14.55 3.38
CA VAL A 574 -3.39 -14.45 1.96
C VAL A 574 -4.57 -15.38 1.65
N ARG A 575 -4.45 -16.67 1.95
CA ARG A 575 -5.56 -17.63 1.94
C ARG A 575 -6.14 -17.72 3.33
N THR A 576 -7.37 -17.25 3.50
CA THR A 576 -7.95 -16.97 4.82
C THR A 576 -8.44 -18.24 5.52
N GLY A 577 -8.88 -19.22 4.74
CA GLY A 577 -9.58 -20.40 5.24
C GLY A 577 -10.85 -20.07 6.03
N LEU A 578 -11.51 -18.94 5.76
CA LEU A 578 -12.77 -18.54 6.38
C LEU A 578 -13.89 -18.56 5.35
N THR A 579 -15.11 -18.83 5.78
CA THR A 579 -16.29 -18.42 5.00
C THR A 579 -16.53 -16.92 5.15
N ILE A 580 -17.37 -16.35 4.29
CA ILE A 580 -17.72 -14.93 4.36
C ILE A 580 -18.46 -14.59 5.67
N GLY A 581 -19.27 -15.52 6.19
CA GLY A 581 -19.94 -15.42 7.49
C GLY A 581 -18.99 -15.51 8.68
N GLU A 582 -18.01 -16.41 8.67
CA GLU A 582 -16.96 -16.50 9.70
C GLU A 582 -16.12 -15.21 9.74
N TYR A 583 -15.77 -14.67 8.57
CA TYR A 583 -15.09 -13.37 8.47
C TYR A 583 -15.94 -12.23 9.04
N ALA A 584 -17.25 -12.19 8.76
CA ALA A 584 -18.16 -11.19 9.32
C ALA A 584 -18.14 -11.20 10.86
N ARG A 585 -18.23 -12.39 11.48
CA ARG A 585 -18.15 -12.56 12.94
C ARG A 585 -16.82 -12.04 13.49
N MET A 586 -15.71 -12.39 12.84
CA MET A 586 -14.37 -11.95 13.23
C MET A 586 -14.25 -10.42 13.21
N VAL A 587 -14.62 -9.76 12.11
CA VAL A 587 -14.42 -8.30 12.00
C VAL A 587 -15.33 -7.50 12.90
N VAL A 588 -16.58 -7.94 13.13
CA VAL A 588 -17.50 -7.28 14.07
C VAL A 588 -16.94 -7.34 15.49
N ALA A 589 -16.46 -8.51 15.92
CA ALA A 589 -15.90 -8.69 17.25
C ALA A 589 -14.59 -7.91 17.45
N GLU A 590 -13.63 -8.06 16.53
CA GLU A 590 -12.28 -7.50 16.69
C GLU A 590 -12.25 -5.98 16.53
N ARG A 591 -13.12 -5.41 15.70
CA ARG A 591 -13.26 -3.95 15.55
C ARG A 591 -14.29 -3.34 16.49
N ARG A 592 -15.00 -4.17 17.27
CA ARG A 592 -16.09 -3.74 18.17
C ARG A 592 -17.12 -2.90 17.41
N LEU A 593 -17.54 -3.37 16.23
CA LEU A 593 -18.48 -2.63 15.40
C LEU A 593 -19.86 -2.61 16.09
N PRO A 594 -20.52 -1.45 16.21
CA PRO A 594 -21.83 -1.34 16.85
C PRO A 594 -22.94 -1.75 15.85
N VAL A 595 -22.87 -2.96 15.32
CA VAL A 595 -23.81 -3.48 14.32
C VAL A 595 -24.44 -4.77 14.83
N SER A 596 -25.77 -4.89 14.68
CA SER A 596 -26.46 -6.15 14.91
C SER A 596 -26.21 -7.08 13.72
N LEU A 597 -25.32 -8.05 13.89
CA LEU A 597 -24.96 -9.04 12.87
C LEU A 597 -25.71 -10.36 13.10
N THR A 598 -26.37 -10.85 12.05
CA THR A 598 -26.88 -12.23 11.98
C THR A 598 -26.21 -12.96 10.83
N VAL A 599 -25.74 -14.18 11.05
CA VAL A 599 -25.21 -15.05 9.98
C VAL A 599 -26.14 -16.24 9.79
N PHE A 600 -26.62 -16.46 8.58
CA PHE A 600 -27.36 -17.67 8.20
C PHE A 600 -26.35 -18.71 7.75
N PRO A 601 -26.10 -19.76 8.55
CA PRO A 601 -25.02 -20.70 8.29
C PRO A 601 -25.34 -21.65 7.14
N LEU A 602 -24.29 -22.23 6.56
CA LEU A 602 -24.39 -23.36 5.66
C LEU A 602 -24.93 -24.59 6.40
N VAL A 603 -25.69 -25.42 5.69
CA VAL A 603 -26.13 -26.73 6.19
C VAL A 603 -25.39 -27.82 5.42
N GLY A 604 -24.74 -28.74 6.12
CA GLY A 604 -24.06 -29.88 5.51
C GLY A 604 -22.69 -29.59 4.89
N TRP A 605 -22.17 -28.36 5.02
CA TRP A 605 -20.78 -28.04 4.66
C TRP A 605 -19.83 -28.31 5.83
N ASP A 606 -18.64 -28.80 5.51
CA ASP A 606 -17.53 -28.97 6.45
C ASP A 606 -16.26 -28.34 5.86
N ARG A 607 -15.31 -27.96 6.70
CA ARG A 607 -14.15 -27.15 6.27
C ARG A 607 -13.25 -27.84 5.25
N GLY A 608 -13.33 -29.16 5.12
CA GLY A 608 -12.55 -29.93 4.16
C GLY A 608 -13.21 -30.07 2.79
N ARG A 609 -14.43 -29.56 2.58
CA ARG A 609 -15.20 -29.77 1.35
C ARG A 609 -14.91 -28.69 0.31
N TRP A 610 -14.57 -29.11 -0.90
CA TRP A 610 -14.42 -28.23 -2.07
C TRP A 610 -15.77 -27.84 -2.65
N TYR A 611 -15.81 -26.74 -3.41
CA TYR A 611 -17.08 -26.26 -3.98
C TYR A 611 -17.74 -27.29 -4.92
N ASP A 612 -16.98 -27.98 -5.76
CA ASP A 612 -17.48 -28.99 -6.69
C ASP A 612 -18.06 -30.23 -5.97
N GLU A 613 -17.72 -30.42 -4.70
CA GLU A 613 -18.26 -31.48 -3.85
C GLU A 613 -19.55 -31.06 -3.12
N THR A 614 -20.00 -29.81 -3.28
CA THR A 614 -21.18 -29.28 -2.56
C THR A 614 -22.51 -29.60 -3.26
N GLY A 615 -22.47 -29.81 -4.58
CA GLY A 615 -23.66 -29.90 -5.44
C GLY A 615 -24.32 -28.55 -5.76
N LEU A 616 -23.73 -27.42 -5.34
CA LEU A 616 -24.24 -26.08 -5.64
C LEU A 616 -23.87 -25.65 -7.07
N PRO A 617 -24.72 -24.84 -7.74
CA PRO A 617 -24.37 -24.27 -9.04
C PRO A 617 -23.18 -23.31 -8.91
N TRP A 618 -22.25 -23.35 -9.88
CA TRP A 618 -21.15 -22.40 -9.97
C TRP A 618 -21.52 -21.26 -10.92
N ALA A 619 -21.49 -20.03 -10.41
CA ALA A 619 -21.51 -18.81 -11.20
C ALA A 619 -20.15 -18.12 -11.00
N ASN A 620 -19.52 -17.72 -12.11
CA ASN A 620 -18.18 -17.11 -12.09
C ASN A 620 -18.19 -15.88 -11.18
N PRO A 621 -17.40 -15.83 -10.08
CA PRO A 621 -17.40 -14.69 -9.18
C PRO A 621 -16.88 -13.39 -9.79
N SER A 622 -16.06 -13.48 -10.85
CA SER A 622 -15.53 -12.36 -11.62
C SER A 622 -15.19 -12.81 -13.05
N PRO A 623 -14.88 -11.89 -13.99
CA PRO A 623 -14.60 -12.23 -15.39
C PRO A 623 -13.39 -13.17 -15.56
N ASN A 624 -12.49 -13.19 -14.58
CA ASN A 624 -11.23 -13.92 -14.63
C ASN A 624 -11.15 -15.08 -13.61
N ILE A 625 -12.23 -15.36 -12.87
CA ILE A 625 -12.37 -16.55 -12.02
C ILE A 625 -13.53 -17.39 -12.53
N ARG A 626 -13.21 -18.27 -13.49
CA ARG A 626 -14.15 -19.10 -14.25
C ARG A 626 -14.17 -20.55 -13.81
N SER A 627 -13.22 -20.96 -12.97
CA SER A 627 -13.12 -22.32 -12.45
C SER A 627 -12.53 -22.36 -11.03
N LEU A 628 -12.67 -23.50 -10.35
CA LEU A 628 -12.05 -23.70 -9.04
C LEU A 628 -10.52 -23.74 -9.11
N THR A 629 -9.96 -24.23 -10.21
CA THR A 629 -8.52 -24.18 -10.46
C THR A 629 -8.03 -22.73 -10.46
N GLN A 630 -8.78 -21.82 -11.10
CA GLN A 630 -8.44 -20.40 -11.13
C GLN A 630 -8.59 -19.75 -9.75
N ALA A 631 -9.65 -20.07 -9.00
CA ALA A 631 -9.80 -19.62 -7.62
C ALA A 631 -8.64 -20.08 -6.72
N LEU A 632 -8.19 -21.33 -6.88
CA LEU A 632 -7.05 -21.88 -6.14
C LEU A 632 -5.75 -21.18 -6.52
N LEU A 633 -5.41 -21.12 -7.82
CA LEU A 633 -4.17 -20.48 -8.28
C LEU A 633 -4.15 -18.98 -7.97
N TYR A 634 -5.30 -18.30 -8.04
CA TYR A 634 -5.42 -16.88 -7.68
C TYR A 634 -4.91 -16.57 -6.28
N SER A 635 -5.07 -17.49 -5.32
CA SER A 635 -4.57 -17.32 -3.94
C SER A 635 -3.05 -17.16 -3.83
N GLY A 636 -2.29 -17.43 -4.89
CA GLY A 636 -0.87 -17.14 -4.96
C GLY A 636 -0.47 -16.35 -6.20
N VAL A 637 -0.88 -16.81 -7.39
CA VAL A 637 -0.58 -16.14 -8.68
C VAL A 637 -1.14 -14.71 -8.70
N GLY A 638 -2.22 -14.44 -7.97
CA GLY A 638 -2.75 -13.09 -7.78
C GLY A 638 -1.73 -12.09 -7.21
N LEU A 639 -0.78 -12.53 -6.38
CA LEU A 639 0.31 -11.69 -5.86
C LEU A 639 1.19 -11.09 -6.98
N LEU A 640 1.22 -11.75 -8.15
CA LEU A 640 2.03 -11.33 -9.29
C LEU A 640 1.32 -10.32 -10.20
N GLU A 641 0.01 -10.07 -10.00
CA GLU A 641 -0.77 -9.12 -10.83
C GLU A 641 -0.27 -7.68 -10.74
N ALA A 642 0.30 -7.32 -9.60
CA ALA A 642 0.84 -5.98 -9.38
C ALA A 642 2.27 -5.81 -9.93
N THR A 643 2.83 -6.84 -10.56
CA THR A 643 4.16 -6.82 -11.20
C THR A 643 4.05 -6.50 -12.70
N ASN A 644 5.17 -6.52 -13.42
CA ASN A 644 5.19 -6.35 -14.88
C ASN A 644 5.02 -7.68 -15.65
N LEU A 645 4.19 -8.59 -15.13
CA LEU A 645 3.86 -9.87 -15.75
C LEU A 645 2.40 -9.89 -16.20
N SER A 646 2.13 -10.57 -17.32
CA SER A 646 0.76 -11.02 -17.60
C SER A 646 0.49 -12.28 -16.78
N VAL A 647 -0.61 -12.28 -16.02
CA VAL A 647 -1.11 -13.46 -15.30
C VAL A 647 -2.19 -14.21 -16.10
N GLY A 648 -2.24 -14.02 -17.42
CA GLY A 648 -3.20 -14.69 -18.30
C GLY A 648 -4.59 -14.04 -18.39
N ARG A 649 -4.82 -12.88 -17.75
CA ARG A 649 -6.02 -12.05 -18.03
C ARG A 649 -6.08 -11.69 -19.52
N GLY A 650 -7.30 -11.61 -20.06
CA GLY A 650 -7.50 -11.44 -21.51
C GLY A 650 -7.19 -12.69 -22.34
N THR A 651 -7.06 -13.87 -21.72
CA THR A 651 -6.94 -15.17 -22.39
C THR A 651 -8.04 -16.13 -21.91
N GLU A 652 -8.04 -17.36 -22.44
CA GLU A 652 -8.90 -18.45 -21.95
C GLU A 652 -8.43 -19.05 -20.60
N ALA A 653 -7.21 -18.73 -20.15
CA ALA A 653 -6.56 -19.36 -19.01
C ALA A 653 -6.02 -18.35 -17.97
N PRO A 654 -6.84 -17.39 -17.47
CA PRO A 654 -6.40 -16.47 -16.42
C PRO A 654 -5.92 -17.23 -15.18
N PHE A 655 -4.83 -16.79 -14.58
CA PHE A 655 -4.14 -17.40 -13.43
C PHE A 655 -3.53 -18.80 -13.66
N GLU A 656 -3.87 -19.45 -14.76
CA GLU A 656 -3.31 -20.73 -15.19
C GLU A 656 -2.10 -20.56 -16.11
N VAL A 657 -1.82 -19.34 -16.57
CA VAL A 657 -0.58 -18.98 -17.27
C VAL A 657 0.02 -17.70 -16.70
N VAL A 658 1.34 -17.63 -16.66
CA VAL A 658 2.09 -16.39 -16.35
C VAL A 658 3.17 -16.21 -17.40
N GLY A 659 3.34 -14.99 -17.91
CA GLY A 659 4.30 -14.71 -18.96
C GLY A 659 4.54 -13.23 -19.23
N ALA A 660 5.57 -12.97 -20.04
CA ALA A 660 5.93 -11.66 -20.54
C ALA A 660 6.71 -11.81 -21.86
N PRO A 661 6.85 -10.76 -22.68
CA PRO A 661 7.56 -10.84 -23.96
C PRO A 661 9.05 -11.20 -23.86
N TRP A 662 9.65 -11.00 -22.68
CA TRP A 662 11.09 -11.14 -22.42
C TRP A 662 11.48 -12.45 -21.71
N ILE A 663 10.52 -13.33 -21.43
CA ILE A 663 10.78 -14.59 -20.72
C ILE A 663 11.23 -15.68 -21.69
N GLU A 664 12.22 -16.47 -21.27
CA GLU A 664 12.62 -17.71 -21.95
C GLU A 664 11.81 -18.89 -21.38
N PRO A 665 10.75 -19.37 -22.07
CA PRO A 665 9.71 -20.18 -21.44
C PRO A 665 10.19 -21.59 -21.04
N HIS A 666 11.05 -22.21 -21.85
CA HIS A 666 11.61 -23.53 -21.55
C HIS A 666 12.57 -23.49 -20.35
N ALA A 667 13.46 -22.50 -20.30
CA ALA A 667 14.39 -22.33 -19.18
C ALA A 667 13.63 -22.10 -17.87
N LEU A 668 12.58 -21.29 -17.89
CA LEU A 668 11.72 -21.05 -16.73
C LEU A 668 10.98 -22.31 -16.28
N ALA A 669 10.33 -23.03 -17.20
CA ALA A 669 9.61 -24.26 -16.89
C ALA A 669 10.54 -25.34 -16.30
N ASP A 670 11.71 -25.54 -16.90
CA ASP A 670 12.69 -26.52 -16.43
C ASP A 670 13.22 -26.16 -15.04
N ALA A 671 13.52 -24.88 -14.80
CA ALA A 671 13.98 -24.41 -13.50
C ALA A 671 12.92 -24.61 -12.40
N LEU A 672 11.64 -24.38 -12.68
CA LEU A 672 10.55 -24.58 -11.73
C LEU A 672 10.29 -26.07 -11.47
N ASN A 673 10.24 -26.90 -12.51
CA ASN A 673 10.03 -28.34 -12.35
C ASN A 673 11.16 -29.01 -11.55
N LYS A 674 12.40 -28.51 -11.64
CA LYS A 674 13.54 -28.99 -10.83
C LYS A 674 13.33 -28.79 -9.32
N GLN A 675 12.51 -27.82 -8.91
CA GLN A 675 12.22 -27.56 -7.50
C GLN A 675 11.23 -28.59 -6.89
N ARG A 676 10.55 -29.41 -7.72
CA ARG A 676 9.64 -30.47 -7.28
C ARG A 676 8.55 -29.99 -6.30
N LEU A 677 7.94 -28.84 -6.62
CA LEU A 677 6.84 -28.28 -5.83
C LEU A 677 5.65 -29.25 -5.82
N ALA A 678 5.05 -29.45 -4.65
CA ALA A 678 3.95 -30.39 -4.49
C ALA A 678 2.68 -29.91 -5.23
N GLY A 679 1.99 -30.85 -5.88
CA GLY A 679 0.68 -30.62 -6.50
C GLY A 679 0.66 -29.73 -7.74
N VAL A 680 1.81 -29.40 -8.33
CA VAL A 680 1.90 -28.57 -9.55
C VAL A 680 2.99 -29.04 -10.50
N ARG A 681 2.75 -28.90 -11.80
CA ARG A 681 3.73 -29.03 -12.88
C ARG A 681 3.70 -27.78 -13.76
N PHE A 682 4.85 -27.43 -14.34
CA PHE A 682 4.99 -26.28 -15.22
C PHE A 682 5.27 -26.72 -16.65
N GLU A 683 4.62 -26.06 -17.62
CA GLU A 683 4.81 -26.28 -19.05
C GLU A 683 5.13 -24.96 -19.75
N ALA A 684 6.14 -24.96 -20.62
CA ALA A 684 6.45 -23.80 -21.44
C ALA A 684 5.27 -23.46 -22.36
N VAL A 685 4.89 -22.18 -22.42
CA VAL A 685 3.74 -21.73 -23.21
C VAL A 685 4.00 -20.38 -23.86
N GLN A 686 3.35 -20.15 -24.99
CA GLN A 686 3.19 -18.85 -25.62
C GLN A 686 1.70 -18.49 -25.64
N PHE A 687 1.37 -17.25 -25.30
CA PHE A 687 0.01 -16.74 -25.32
C PHE A 687 0.00 -15.24 -25.61
N THR A 688 -1.12 -14.72 -26.12
CA THR A 688 -1.28 -13.29 -26.40
C THR A 688 -2.54 -12.78 -25.69
N PRO A 689 -2.40 -11.96 -24.63
CA PRO A 689 -3.54 -11.33 -23.97
C PRO A 689 -4.33 -10.44 -24.93
N THR A 690 -5.65 -10.44 -24.84
CA THR A 690 -6.51 -9.50 -25.60
C THR A 690 -6.71 -8.16 -24.88
N SER A 691 -6.54 -8.14 -23.56
CA SER A 691 -6.66 -7.01 -22.66
C SER A 691 -5.57 -7.07 -21.56
N ASP A 692 -5.54 -6.08 -20.68
CA ASP A 692 -4.62 -6.02 -19.52
C ASP A 692 -3.13 -5.89 -19.91
N VAL A 693 -2.21 -6.28 -19.02
CA VAL A 693 -0.76 -6.24 -19.21
C VAL A 693 -0.37 -7.02 -20.47
N PHE A 694 0.39 -6.36 -21.36
CA PHE A 694 0.80 -6.87 -22.67
C PHE A 694 -0.35 -7.19 -23.63
N ALA A 695 -1.50 -6.51 -23.52
CA ALA A 695 -2.57 -6.61 -24.50
C ALA A 695 -2.03 -6.54 -25.95
N ARG A 696 -2.44 -7.51 -26.76
CA ARG A 696 -2.06 -7.69 -28.18
C ARG A 696 -0.56 -7.91 -28.42
N THR A 697 0.21 -8.19 -27.38
CA THR A 697 1.64 -8.47 -27.46
C THR A 697 1.89 -9.95 -27.10
N PRO A 698 2.59 -10.72 -27.95
CA PRO A 698 2.95 -12.10 -27.62
C PRO A 698 3.76 -12.17 -26.32
N CYS A 699 3.32 -13.05 -25.42
CA CYS A 699 3.97 -13.35 -24.16
C CYS A 699 4.46 -14.80 -24.17
N PHE A 700 5.60 -15.02 -23.52
CA PHE A 700 6.19 -16.33 -23.29
C PHE A 700 6.25 -16.58 -21.79
N GLY A 701 6.07 -17.82 -21.36
CA GLY A 701 6.19 -18.16 -19.95
C GLY A 701 5.76 -19.57 -19.64
N VAL A 702 5.02 -19.74 -18.55
CA VAL A 702 4.63 -21.05 -18.03
C VAL A 702 3.12 -21.18 -17.84
N ARG A 703 2.60 -22.36 -18.16
CA ARG A 703 1.30 -22.86 -17.74
C ARG A 703 1.45 -23.68 -16.46
N PHE A 704 0.51 -23.49 -15.54
CA PHE A 704 0.43 -24.26 -14.30
C PHE A 704 -0.57 -25.40 -14.50
N THR A 705 -0.12 -26.64 -14.32
CA THR A 705 -0.97 -27.83 -14.28
C THR A 705 -1.08 -28.30 -12.84
N VAL A 706 -2.24 -28.12 -12.21
CA VAL A 706 -2.49 -28.61 -10.84
C VAL A 706 -2.64 -30.13 -10.89
N THR A 707 -1.68 -30.84 -10.30
CA THR A 707 -1.65 -32.32 -10.25
C THR A 707 -2.26 -32.87 -8.97
N ASP A 708 -2.27 -32.08 -7.89
CA ASP A 708 -2.93 -32.40 -6.62
C ASP A 708 -3.38 -31.10 -5.94
N ARG A 709 -4.69 -30.89 -5.89
CA ARG A 709 -5.31 -29.69 -5.31
C ARG A 709 -5.20 -29.59 -3.79
N GLU A 710 -4.96 -30.71 -3.11
CA GLU A 710 -4.80 -30.75 -1.65
C GLU A 710 -3.36 -30.45 -1.23
N ALA A 711 -2.41 -30.88 -2.04
CA ALA A 711 -0.98 -30.71 -1.77
C ALA A 711 -0.45 -29.33 -2.18
N ILE A 712 -1.00 -28.71 -3.24
CA ILE A 712 -0.49 -27.44 -3.74
C ILE A 712 -0.59 -26.31 -2.70
N ARG A 713 0.43 -25.44 -2.69
CA ARG A 713 0.49 -24.18 -1.94
C ARG A 713 0.76 -23.02 -2.91
N PRO A 714 -0.28 -22.38 -3.47
CA PRO A 714 -0.14 -21.33 -4.47
C PRO A 714 0.74 -20.16 -4.07
N VAL A 715 0.77 -19.73 -2.81
CA VAL A 715 1.64 -18.65 -2.32
C VAL A 715 3.11 -19.08 -2.42
N THR A 716 3.43 -20.31 -2.02
CA THR A 716 4.77 -20.89 -2.20
C THR A 716 5.14 -20.98 -3.67
N VAL A 717 4.21 -21.41 -4.52
CA VAL A 717 4.39 -21.47 -5.98
C VAL A 717 4.67 -20.08 -6.56
N ALA A 718 3.97 -19.03 -6.11
CA ALA A 718 4.19 -17.66 -6.56
C ALA A 718 5.60 -17.15 -6.19
N PHE A 719 6.07 -17.42 -4.96
CA PHE A 719 7.44 -17.07 -4.57
C PHE A 719 8.51 -17.89 -5.30
N ALA A 720 8.25 -19.17 -5.57
CA ALA A 720 9.14 -20.00 -6.39
C ALA A 720 9.29 -19.44 -7.81
N LEU A 721 8.16 -19.08 -8.43
CA LEU A 721 8.13 -18.43 -9.74
C LEU A 721 8.85 -17.08 -9.72
N ALA A 722 8.51 -16.20 -8.78
CA ALA A 722 9.12 -14.89 -8.67
C ALA A 722 10.63 -14.97 -8.41
N SER A 723 11.09 -15.90 -7.57
CA SER A 723 12.52 -16.10 -7.28
C SER A 723 13.26 -16.62 -8.51
N THR A 724 12.64 -17.54 -9.26
CA THR A 724 13.21 -18.08 -10.50
C THR A 724 13.29 -17.01 -11.59
N LEU A 725 12.26 -16.17 -11.73
CA LEU A 725 12.27 -15.01 -12.63
C LEU A 725 13.35 -14.01 -12.25
N ARG A 726 13.55 -13.71 -10.96
CA ARG A 726 14.65 -12.85 -10.51
C ARG A 726 16.03 -13.45 -10.82
N ALA A 727 16.17 -14.77 -10.78
CA ALA A 727 17.43 -15.43 -11.11
C ALA A 727 17.72 -15.42 -12.62
N LEU A 728 16.69 -15.61 -13.47
CA LEU A 728 16.84 -15.72 -14.92
C LEU A 728 16.73 -14.38 -15.66
N HIS A 729 15.96 -13.43 -15.12
CA HIS A 729 15.53 -12.20 -15.79
C HIS A 729 15.55 -11.00 -14.84
N ARG A 730 16.63 -10.86 -14.06
CA ARG A 730 16.78 -9.85 -13.00
C ARG A 730 16.55 -8.42 -13.48
N GLU A 731 17.05 -8.09 -14.66
CA GLU A 731 16.99 -6.74 -15.23
C GLU A 731 15.56 -6.37 -15.64
N GLN A 732 14.79 -7.35 -16.13
CA GLN A 732 13.44 -7.13 -16.67
C GLN A 732 12.36 -7.25 -15.60
N PHE A 733 12.48 -8.18 -14.64
CA PHE A 733 11.39 -8.48 -13.71
C PHE A 733 11.27 -7.44 -12.58
N ARG A 734 10.07 -6.86 -12.42
CA ARG A 734 9.73 -5.86 -11.39
C ARG A 734 8.96 -6.50 -10.25
N ALA A 735 9.71 -7.03 -9.29
CA ALA A 735 9.13 -7.85 -8.24
C ALA A 735 8.51 -7.01 -7.09
N GLU A 736 8.84 -5.73 -6.98
CA GLU A 736 8.44 -4.83 -5.89
C GLU A 736 6.92 -4.73 -5.76
N GLY A 737 6.21 -4.84 -6.87
CA GLY A 737 4.75 -4.81 -6.94
C GLY A 737 4.06 -5.89 -6.11
N ILE A 738 4.73 -7.02 -5.84
CA ILE A 738 4.22 -8.10 -4.97
C ILE A 738 3.78 -7.54 -3.61
N GLN A 739 4.48 -6.53 -3.07
CA GLN A 739 4.19 -5.94 -1.77
C GLN A 739 2.79 -5.29 -1.70
N ASN A 740 2.23 -4.87 -2.84
CA ASN A 740 0.89 -4.27 -2.91
C ASN A 740 -0.22 -5.23 -2.47
N LEU A 741 -0.01 -6.54 -2.69
CA LEU A 741 -0.98 -7.58 -2.36
C LEU A 741 -0.49 -8.51 -1.26
N LEU A 742 0.83 -8.69 -1.10
CA LEU A 742 1.44 -9.46 -0.01
C LEU A 742 1.30 -8.74 1.34
N VAL A 743 1.55 -7.42 1.35
CA VAL A 743 1.38 -6.53 2.50
C VAL A 743 2.09 -7.06 3.76
N HIS A 744 3.31 -7.58 3.61
CA HIS A 744 4.10 -8.11 4.72
C HIS A 744 5.59 -7.82 4.50
N ARG A 745 6.09 -6.79 5.20
CA ARG A 745 7.45 -6.27 5.01
C ARG A 745 8.53 -7.32 5.16
N THR A 746 8.47 -8.14 6.20
CA THR A 746 9.54 -9.10 6.52
C THR A 746 9.71 -10.13 5.41
N THR A 747 8.62 -10.71 4.92
CA THR A 747 8.68 -11.66 3.79
C THR A 747 9.15 -10.94 2.52
N MET A 748 8.67 -9.73 2.25
CA MET A 748 9.08 -8.98 1.07
C MET A 748 10.57 -8.65 1.08
N TRP A 749 11.09 -8.19 2.22
CA TRP A 749 12.51 -7.89 2.38
C TRP A 749 13.38 -9.15 2.23
N ALA A 750 12.96 -10.28 2.84
CA ALA A 750 13.62 -11.57 2.67
C ALA A 750 13.68 -11.99 1.19
N PHE A 751 12.55 -11.85 0.49
CA PHE A 751 12.43 -12.17 -0.93
C PHE A 751 13.34 -11.28 -1.77
N LEU A 752 13.35 -9.96 -1.54
CA LEU A 752 14.20 -9.02 -2.28
C LEU A 752 15.69 -9.27 -2.04
N ARG A 753 16.08 -9.69 -0.83
CA ARG A 753 17.44 -10.13 -0.52
C ARG A 753 17.85 -11.47 -1.15
N GLY A 754 16.90 -12.19 -1.76
CA GLY A 754 17.17 -13.47 -2.40
C GLY A 754 17.38 -14.61 -1.40
N GLU A 755 16.71 -14.55 -0.24
CA GLU A 755 16.69 -15.70 0.67
C GLU A 755 16.12 -16.95 -0.04
N PRO A 756 16.64 -18.15 0.27
CA PRO A 756 16.11 -19.41 -0.24
C PRO A 756 14.60 -19.59 0.03
N LEU A 757 13.91 -20.31 -0.85
CA LEU A 757 12.45 -20.46 -0.83
C LEU A 757 11.93 -21.03 0.50
N ASP A 758 12.63 -22.00 1.11
CA ASP A 758 12.26 -22.58 2.40
C ASP A 758 12.26 -21.54 3.53
N ARG A 759 13.21 -20.61 3.52
CA ARG A 759 13.21 -19.47 4.45
C ARG A 759 12.11 -18.46 4.16
N LEU A 760 11.81 -18.19 2.89
CA LEU A 760 10.67 -17.33 2.53
C LEU A 760 9.37 -17.91 3.06
N VAL A 761 9.16 -19.21 2.88
CA VAL A 761 7.97 -19.90 3.41
C VAL A 761 7.95 -19.88 4.93
N ALA A 762 9.10 -20.08 5.59
CA ALA A 762 9.16 -19.96 7.05
C ALA A 762 8.68 -18.59 7.52
N TRP A 763 9.10 -17.49 6.87
CA TRP A 763 8.62 -16.14 7.18
C TRP A 763 7.12 -15.95 6.95
N THR A 764 6.55 -16.57 5.91
CA THR A 764 5.10 -16.49 5.66
C THR A 764 4.27 -17.22 6.71
N GLU A 765 4.87 -18.19 7.40
CA GLU A 765 4.19 -19.08 8.32
C GLU A 765 4.35 -18.68 9.80
N VAL A 766 5.24 -17.71 10.12
CA VAL A 766 5.52 -17.26 11.50
C VAL A 766 4.24 -16.92 12.27
N ASP A 767 3.33 -16.18 11.65
CA ASP A 767 2.09 -15.72 12.29
C ASP A 767 0.92 -16.70 12.11
N ARG A 768 1.11 -17.82 11.42
CA ARG A 768 0.02 -18.73 11.10
C ARG A 768 -0.61 -19.30 12.37
N THR A 769 0.19 -19.80 13.31
CA THR A 769 -0.32 -20.36 14.57
C THR A 769 -1.14 -19.33 15.35
N SER A 770 -0.64 -18.08 15.40
CA SER A 770 -1.36 -16.96 16.02
C SER A 770 -2.72 -16.73 15.35
N PHE A 771 -2.75 -16.71 14.01
CA PHE A 771 -3.99 -16.57 13.26
C PHE A 771 -4.94 -17.77 13.43
N MET A 772 -4.43 -19.00 13.46
CA MET A 772 -5.21 -20.21 13.67
C MET A 772 -5.92 -20.19 15.02
N ASN A 773 -5.21 -19.81 16.09
CA ASN A 773 -5.78 -19.65 17.43
C ASN A 773 -6.82 -18.52 17.45
N ARG A 774 -6.49 -17.40 16.81
CA ARG A 774 -7.38 -16.24 16.70
C ARG A 774 -8.68 -16.58 15.97
N ARG A 775 -8.62 -17.30 14.84
CA ARG A 775 -9.81 -17.61 14.02
C ARG A 775 -10.75 -18.61 14.68
N ALA A 776 -10.24 -19.49 15.55
CA ALA A 776 -11.00 -20.55 16.21
C ALA A 776 -12.27 -20.04 16.92
N SER A 777 -12.20 -18.84 17.51
CA SER A 777 -13.34 -18.22 18.23
C SER A 777 -14.49 -17.77 17.32
N TYR A 778 -14.28 -17.72 16.01
CA TYR A 778 -15.24 -17.20 15.03
C TYR A 778 -15.79 -18.26 14.09
N LEU A 779 -15.22 -19.48 14.14
CA LEU A 779 -15.63 -20.57 13.27
C LEU A 779 -17.09 -20.95 13.54
N ILE A 780 -17.79 -21.30 12.47
CA ILE A 780 -19.17 -21.80 12.49
C ILE A 780 -19.15 -23.31 12.19
N TYR A 781 -18.20 -23.74 11.36
CA TYR A 781 -18.15 -25.10 10.82
C TYR A 781 -17.02 -25.92 11.43
N PRO A 782 -17.20 -27.24 11.56
CA PRO A 782 -16.19 -28.16 12.07
C PRO A 782 -15.02 -28.38 11.11
#